data_AF-M8C8H5-F1
#
_entry.id   AF-M8C8H5-F1
#
_cell.length_a   1.000
_cell.length_b   1.000
_cell.length_c   1.000
_cell.angle_alpha   90.00
_cell.angle_beta   90.00
_cell.angle_gamma   90.00
#
_symmetry.space_group_name_H-M   'P 1'
#
loop_
_entity.id
_entity.type
_entity.pdbx_description
1 polymer ?
#
loop_
_entity_poly.entity_id
_entity_poly.type
_entity_poly.pdbx_seq_one_letter_code
_entity_poly.pdbx_strand_id
1 'polypeptide(L)'
;MCFSLPCPEDPFNERHGKKRKTEDAADTNDDHKKKSKGSKKQERATGPNAIPVRKKETGEDRLEYDRPSKFLVVCLNAIRDGAGASEEDGGGIHDTASWGMELWKSCAASPPSDVLDTSYQYATREQTAWLVSTACDIVARKEKLGVVVSCPFLLYLVPSQEKAVQVRSICKPLKSLGIHSVSLHPGASIEHQISGLKSCEPEFLISTPERLLELVSLKAIDISNVSMLVIDGLKDFMDLNIIKELRSIRGTISGDAQSAATVARNLLHGRITKLTTNDSVTSRSAFVAQHVHFCTKEEKTSKVKEILEHVLENHASKTAKVLLVAANDNEAQKLSSSLKLEILTVNDGSQGSTFTVCSSMGLINVLVKGCESLATSGVEEFEIVLVADLPPSFDDYVEILTRTARHTVAGEVHVIVSKTDAAHAKPLADVLANSGQAGSSDFSVLTPKGESQAETSRLMLLADSFDACFTSPLARSRRTAEIIWDTRDKDLIPDYDLREIDLYSFQGLLKHEGKEKYGALFQQWQKNPSDCSIDGHYPVRELWDRAQGCWERILTHEGKSVLVVAHNAVNQALVATSLGLGTEYFRTLLQSNCGASVLDFTPQPGGRPPSVCLNRLNQTPSSPISAESSAGRKSSKRIILVCQGATQSSSEGSLGGVGYAPLNMLGVIQAQKTAELLLDLKVNSIICSPQVAAVDTATAICEVQEAAGCLGADCVPRYVEMKNLLGLEIDDAFLTKQKSLEQIVQSGWMGGMEHQKLKTLWAQSEDAWQALVNELPEDDGAESDRVVVAIGHPAIHLGLLCRCLNLTMDYMPSFHLDDGSISVIDFPDGPKGGGIVRCTNYTAHLGRWSVPITKSTENNDEF
;
A
#
# COMPACT_ATOMS: atom_id res chain seq x y z
N MET A 1 26.40 35.64 0.32
CA MET A 1 27.03 36.70 1.13
C MET A 1 26.62 36.53 2.58
N CYS A 2 27.46 36.98 3.52
CA CYS A 2 27.31 36.71 4.95
C CYS A 2 26.31 37.67 5.64
N PHE A 3 26.14 37.47 6.95
CA PHE A 3 25.28 38.25 7.84
C PHE A 3 25.45 39.77 7.69
N SER A 4 24.33 40.49 7.63
CA SER A 4 24.25 41.83 8.21
C SER A 4 24.01 41.69 9.72
N LEU A 5 24.98 42.16 10.52
CA LEU A 5 24.82 42.31 11.96
C LEU A 5 23.98 43.57 12.26
N PRO A 6 23.36 43.69 13.45
CA PRO A 6 22.83 44.97 13.92
C PRO A 6 23.97 45.99 14.03
N CYS A 7 23.75 47.21 13.54
CA CYS A 7 24.68 48.32 13.81
C CYS A 7 24.64 48.69 15.31
N PRO A 8 25.70 49.32 15.86
CA PRO A 8 25.71 49.84 17.24
C PRO A 8 24.57 50.82 17.55
N GLU A 9 23.93 51.36 16.51
CA GLU A 9 22.83 52.33 16.53
C GLU A 9 21.42 51.68 16.63
N ASP A 10 21.32 50.34 16.69
CA ASP A 10 20.04 49.63 16.90
C ASP A 10 19.50 49.92 18.33
N PRO A 11 18.32 50.57 18.47
CA PRO A 11 17.87 51.18 19.74
C PRO A 11 17.49 50.19 20.86
N PHE A 12 17.70 48.88 20.68
CA PHE A 12 17.46 47.86 21.70
C PHE A 12 18.70 47.43 22.49
N ASN A 13 19.91 47.83 22.08
CA ASN A 13 21.16 47.48 22.78
C ASN A 13 21.22 47.94 24.26
N GLU A 14 20.38 48.89 24.69
CA GLU A 14 20.36 49.37 26.08
C GLU A 14 19.67 48.40 27.06
N ARG A 15 18.84 47.44 26.62
CA ARG A 15 17.93 46.69 27.52
C ARG A 15 18.61 45.80 28.56
N HIS A 16 19.84 45.33 28.31
CA HIS A 16 20.61 44.54 29.29
C HIS A 16 21.70 45.36 30.02
N GLY A 17 21.75 46.68 29.80
CA GLY A 17 22.87 47.55 30.14
C GLY A 17 22.83 48.28 31.49
N LYS A 18 22.28 47.71 32.58
CA LYS A 18 22.29 48.38 33.91
C LYS A 18 22.59 47.44 35.10
N LYS A 19 23.74 47.68 35.74
CA LYS A 19 24.15 47.03 37.00
C LYS A 19 23.28 47.53 38.17
N ARG A 20 23.05 46.66 39.17
CA ARG A 20 22.47 47.04 40.47
C ARG A 20 23.30 48.15 41.13
N LYS A 21 22.64 49.26 41.50
CA LYS A 21 23.05 50.22 42.55
C LYS A 21 21.81 50.70 43.29
N THR A 22 22.01 51.22 44.51
CA THR A 22 20.97 51.52 45.49
C THR A 22 20.58 53.01 45.51
N GLU A 23 19.37 53.24 46.03
CA GLU A 23 18.92 54.40 46.81
C GLU A 23 18.64 55.77 46.13
N ASP A 24 17.75 56.49 46.82
CA ASP A 24 17.43 57.93 46.86
C ASP A 24 16.83 58.68 45.65
N ALA A 25 15.49 58.73 45.67
CA ALA A 25 14.66 59.92 45.96
C ALA A 25 14.60 61.16 45.02
N ALA A 26 13.39 61.75 45.00
CA ALA A 26 13.00 63.07 44.47
C ALA A 26 13.11 63.28 42.94
N ASP A 27 12.50 64.31 42.32
CA ASP A 27 11.17 64.98 42.44
C ASP A 27 11.02 65.90 41.19
N THR A 28 9.90 66.62 41.00
CA THR A 28 9.62 67.64 39.95
C THR A 28 9.47 67.07 38.51
N ASN A 29 8.42 67.42 37.74
CA ASN A 29 8.02 68.71 37.13
C ASN A 29 9.02 69.23 36.06
N ASP A 30 8.61 69.80 34.91
CA ASP A 30 7.25 70.20 34.51
C ASP A 30 6.98 70.25 32.98
N ASP A 31 5.69 70.15 32.69
CA ASP A 31 4.85 70.79 31.66
C ASP A 31 5.21 71.03 30.16
N HIS A 32 4.11 71.03 29.37
CA HIS A 32 3.84 71.90 28.20
C HIS A 32 4.62 71.70 26.86
N LYS A 33 4.07 71.99 25.66
CA LYS A 33 2.70 72.40 25.24
C LYS A 33 2.45 72.10 23.75
N LYS A 34 1.18 71.81 23.41
CA LYS A 34 0.39 72.23 22.21
C LYS A 34 1.17 72.64 20.93
N LYS A 35 0.74 72.19 19.74
CA LYS A 35 -0.50 72.71 19.10
C LYS A 35 -1.05 71.85 17.96
N SER A 36 -2.35 71.98 17.72
CA SER A 36 -3.13 71.25 16.70
C SER A 36 -3.57 72.11 15.51
N LYS A 37 -3.90 71.44 14.40
CA LYS A 37 -4.87 71.74 13.31
C LYS A 37 -4.93 70.47 12.44
N GLY A 38 -6.06 69.98 11.91
CA GLY A 38 -7.42 70.53 11.80
C GLY A 38 -7.67 71.14 10.41
N SER A 39 -8.78 70.91 9.69
CA SER A 39 -10.03 70.20 10.05
C SER A 39 -10.92 69.94 8.80
N LYS A 40 -11.84 68.96 8.88
CA LYS A 40 -13.26 68.92 8.35
C LYS A 40 -13.66 67.45 8.12
N LYS A 41 -14.62 66.84 8.83
CA LYS A 41 -16.08 67.09 8.98
C LYS A 41 -16.92 66.92 7.70
N GLN A 42 -17.82 65.95 7.74
CA GLN A 42 -19.26 66.21 7.61
C GLN A 42 -20.04 65.31 8.61
N GLU A 43 -21.33 65.54 8.83
CA GLU A 43 -22.06 65.13 10.04
C GLU A 43 -23.45 64.54 9.75
N ARG A 44 -23.97 63.71 10.68
CA ARG A 44 -25.32 63.73 11.33
C ARG A 44 -25.83 62.30 11.64
N ALA A 45 -26.66 62.05 12.67
CA ALA A 45 -26.98 62.81 13.90
C ALA A 45 -27.84 61.96 14.88
N THR A 46 -28.06 62.50 16.08
CA THR A 46 -29.01 62.13 17.18
C THR A 46 -28.47 61.29 18.35
N GLY A 47 -29.01 61.57 19.54
CA GLY A 47 -28.68 61.01 20.88
C GLY A 47 -29.94 61.09 21.77
N PRO A 48 -29.90 61.37 23.10
CA PRO A 48 -28.75 61.71 23.96
C PRO A 48 -28.72 61.02 25.36
N ASN A 49 -27.71 61.37 26.17
CA ASN A 49 -27.65 61.38 27.65
C ASN A 49 -28.10 60.18 28.52
N ALA A 50 -27.13 59.54 29.20
CA ALA A 50 -27.20 59.22 30.64
C ALA A 50 -25.79 58.98 31.25
N ILE A 51 -25.56 59.47 32.47
CA ILE A 51 -24.33 59.33 33.31
C ILE A 51 -24.79 59.43 34.79
N PRO A 52 -24.20 58.76 35.81
CA PRO A 52 -23.41 57.52 35.85
C PRO A 52 -24.01 56.46 36.81
N VAL A 53 -23.49 55.22 36.84
CA VAL A 53 -23.32 54.42 38.08
C VAL A 53 -22.06 53.55 37.97
N ARG A 54 -21.25 53.50 39.02
CA ARG A 54 -20.10 52.58 39.16
C ARG A 54 -20.55 51.28 39.85
N LYS A 55 -21.00 50.29 39.10
CA LYS A 55 -21.24 48.94 39.64
C LYS A 55 -19.95 48.13 39.72
N LYS A 56 -19.81 47.35 40.80
CA LYS A 56 -19.05 46.09 40.75
C LYS A 56 -20.00 45.03 40.17
N GLU A 57 -19.61 44.39 39.08
CA GLU A 57 -20.24 43.14 38.64
C GLU A 57 -19.15 42.06 38.60
N THR A 58 -19.32 41.05 39.44
CA THR A 58 -18.49 39.84 39.49
C THR A 58 -19.16 38.79 38.61
N GLY A 59 -18.64 38.56 37.41
CA GLY A 59 -19.25 37.63 36.44
C GLY A 59 -18.35 37.33 35.23
N GLU A 60 -17.68 36.18 35.29
CA GLU A 60 -17.20 35.36 34.16
C GLU A 60 -16.40 36.05 33.02
N ASP A 61 -15.10 36.29 33.26
CA ASP A 61 -14.09 36.53 32.21
C ASP A 61 -13.87 35.25 31.35
N ARG A 62 -14.78 34.97 30.41
CA ARG A 62 -14.73 33.77 29.54
C ARG A 62 -14.86 34.01 28.03
N LEU A 63 -14.95 35.26 27.56
CA LEU A 63 -15.45 35.59 26.21
C LEU A 63 -14.45 36.23 25.21
N GLU A 64 -13.13 36.20 25.46
CA GLU A 64 -12.12 36.75 24.51
C GLU A 64 -11.29 35.69 23.75
N TYR A 65 -11.59 34.39 23.91
CA TYR A 65 -10.81 33.31 23.28
C TYR A 65 -11.23 32.96 21.84
N ASP A 66 -12.45 33.26 21.41
CA ASP A 66 -13.04 32.69 20.18
C ASP A 66 -12.82 33.55 18.90
N ARG A 67 -11.88 34.51 18.94
CA ARG A 67 -11.52 35.34 17.78
C ARG A 67 -10.00 35.53 17.62
N PRO A 68 -9.48 35.52 16.39
CA PRO A 68 -8.08 35.80 16.10
C PRO A 68 -7.76 37.24 16.52
N SER A 69 -6.60 37.45 17.15
CA SER A 69 -6.26 38.78 17.63
C SER A 69 -5.86 39.71 16.49
N LYS A 70 -5.92 41.02 16.74
CA LYS A 70 -5.36 42.03 15.84
C LYS A 70 -3.85 41.86 15.62
N PHE A 71 -3.14 41.21 16.56
CA PHE A 71 -1.71 40.95 16.46
C PHE A 71 -1.40 39.78 15.52
N LEU A 72 -2.21 38.71 15.53
CA LEU A 72 -2.12 37.61 14.56
C LEU A 72 -2.21 38.14 13.11
N VAL A 73 -3.20 39.01 12.87
CA VAL A 73 -3.40 39.65 11.55
C VAL A 73 -2.25 40.60 11.19
N VAL A 74 -1.65 41.31 12.15
CA VAL A 74 -0.45 42.13 11.91
C VAL A 74 0.77 41.28 11.54
N CYS A 75 0.96 40.12 12.19
CA CYS A 75 2.04 39.19 11.86
C CYS A 75 1.88 38.62 10.44
N LEU A 76 0.68 38.14 10.09
CA LEU A 76 0.38 37.63 8.74
C LEU A 76 0.61 38.69 7.65
N ASN A 77 0.15 39.93 7.89
CA ASN A 77 0.42 41.05 6.98
C ASN A 77 1.93 41.33 6.85
N ALA A 78 2.69 41.38 7.95
CA ALA A 78 4.13 41.62 7.90
C ALA A 78 4.90 40.54 7.13
N ILE A 79 4.47 39.28 7.20
CA ILE A 79 5.07 38.15 6.46
C ILE A 79 4.74 38.22 4.96
N ARG A 80 3.51 38.64 4.60
CA ARG A 80 3.12 38.90 3.21
C ARG A 80 3.89 40.08 2.64
N ASP A 81 3.84 41.23 3.31
CA ASP A 81 4.38 42.50 2.83
C ASP A 81 5.93 42.53 2.86
N GLY A 82 6.55 41.60 3.59
CA GLY A 82 7.98 41.29 3.54
C GLY A 82 8.39 40.32 2.42
N ALA A 83 7.44 39.78 1.63
CA ALA A 83 7.73 39.12 0.36
C ALA A 83 7.95 40.18 -0.73
N GLY A 84 9.05 40.07 -1.48
CA GLY A 84 9.25 40.90 -2.67
C GLY A 84 8.21 40.58 -3.75
N ALA A 85 7.80 41.57 -4.54
CA ALA A 85 6.84 41.40 -5.63
C ALA A 85 7.49 40.70 -6.84
N SER A 86 7.86 39.42 -6.68
CA SER A 86 8.62 38.64 -7.65
C SER A 86 8.39 37.13 -7.53
N GLU A 87 7.12 36.70 -7.48
CA GLU A 87 6.70 35.31 -7.73
C GLU A 87 5.22 35.33 -8.13
N GLU A 88 4.92 35.02 -9.40
CA GLU A 88 3.56 34.74 -9.87
C GLU A 88 3.24 33.27 -9.59
N ASP A 89 2.94 32.94 -8.33
CA ASP A 89 2.40 31.63 -7.96
C ASP A 89 0.94 31.75 -7.51
N GLY A 90 0.12 30.78 -7.90
CA GLY A 90 -1.34 30.87 -7.99
C GLY A 90 -2.08 30.57 -6.70
N GLY A 91 -1.67 31.13 -5.56
CA GLY A 91 -2.29 30.89 -4.25
C GLY A 91 -2.50 32.16 -3.44
N GLY A 92 -3.74 32.43 -3.05
CA GLY A 92 -4.06 33.50 -2.10
C GLY A 92 -3.88 33.03 -0.66
N ILE A 93 -3.48 33.92 0.25
CA ILE A 93 -3.50 33.64 1.71
C ILE A 93 -4.93 33.27 2.21
N HIS A 94 -5.96 33.56 1.41
CA HIS A 94 -7.33 33.09 1.61
C HIS A 94 -7.50 31.57 1.52
N ASP A 95 -6.74 30.87 0.67
CA ASP A 95 -6.97 29.45 0.37
C ASP A 95 -6.58 28.52 1.53
N THR A 96 -5.69 28.98 2.41
CA THR A 96 -5.33 28.31 3.68
C THR A 96 -5.97 28.95 4.92
N ALA A 97 -6.87 29.93 4.76
CA ALA A 97 -7.41 30.68 5.89
C ALA A 97 -8.30 29.86 6.84
N SER A 98 -8.96 28.81 6.34
CA SER A 98 -9.69 27.84 7.17
C SER A 98 -8.73 27.03 8.06
N TRP A 99 -7.75 26.37 7.43
CA TRP A 99 -6.68 25.59 8.07
C TRP A 99 -5.94 26.41 9.13
N GLY A 100 -5.52 27.62 8.78
CA GLY A 100 -4.76 28.50 9.67
C GLY A 100 -5.55 29.02 10.86
N MET A 101 -6.85 29.24 10.68
CA MET A 101 -7.77 29.58 11.78
C MET A 101 -8.01 28.39 12.72
N GLU A 102 -8.07 27.17 12.19
CA GLU A 102 -8.25 25.95 13.01
C GLU A 102 -6.98 25.57 13.78
N LEU A 103 -5.81 25.70 13.14
CA LEU A 103 -4.49 25.67 13.80
C LEU A 103 -4.43 26.69 14.95
N TRP A 104 -4.75 27.96 14.66
CA TRP A 104 -4.72 29.01 15.66
C TRP A 104 -5.65 28.71 16.85
N LYS A 105 -6.88 28.25 16.61
CA LYS A 105 -7.81 27.81 17.67
C LYS A 105 -7.24 26.67 18.49
N SER A 106 -6.68 25.65 17.83
CA SER A 106 -6.11 24.45 18.47
C SER A 106 -4.93 24.78 19.39
N CYS A 107 -4.02 25.63 18.94
CA CYS A 107 -2.85 26.05 19.72
C CYS A 107 -3.16 27.13 20.78
N ALA A 108 -4.22 27.92 20.62
CA ALA A 108 -4.65 28.95 21.57
C ALA A 108 -5.73 28.49 22.57
N ALA A 109 -6.16 27.23 22.49
CA ALA A 109 -7.10 26.61 23.42
C ALA A 109 -6.51 26.45 24.84
N SER A 110 -7.38 26.15 25.81
CA SER A 110 -6.99 25.88 27.20
C SER A 110 -7.70 24.62 27.72
N PRO A 111 -7.00 23.48 27.89
CA PRO A 111 -5.60 23.25 27.49
C PRO A 111 -5.43 23.32 25.96
N PRO A 112 -4.22 23.63 25.45
CA PRO A 112 -3.92 23.54 24.03
C PRO A 112 -3.97 22.08 23.57
N SER A 113 -4.32 21.84 22.30
CA SER A 113 -4.22 20.52 21.67
C SER A 113 -2.96 20.42 20.82
N ASP A 114 -2.36 19.24 20.81
CA ASP A 114 -1.37 18.85 19.79
C ASP A 114 -2.03 18.87 18.40
N VAL A 115 -1.27 19.22 17.35
CA VAL A 115 -1.80 19.38 15.99
C VAL A 115 -1.02 18.51 15.01
N LEU A 116 -1.75 17.77 14.15
CA LEU A 116 -1.19 16.88 13.13
C LEU A 116 -1.75 17.25 11.76
N ASP A 117 -0.90 17.63 10.82
CA ASP A 117 -1.32 17.81 9.42
C ASP A 117 -1.39 16.46 8.69
N THR A 118 -2.43 16.26 7.88
CA THR A 118 -2.72 15.00 7.16
C THR A 118 -2.46 15.07 5.65
N SER A 119 -1.90 16.17 5.14
CA SER A 119 -1.50 16.30 3.72
C SER A 119 -0.25 15.50 3.34
N TYR A 120 0.52 15.03 4.33
CA TYR A 120 1.81 14.33 4.17
C TYR A 120 2.91 15.14 3.43
N GLN A 121 2.74 16.45 3.29
CA GLN A 121 3.67 17.34 2.61
C GLN A 121 4.41 18.26 3.60
N TYR A 122 5.47 18.92 3.10
CA TYR A 122 6.09 20.04 3.81
C TYR A 122 5.12 21.21 3.97
N ALA A 123 5.22 21.94 5.07
CA ALA A 123 4.44 23.16 5.26
C ALA A 123 4.70 24.17 4.12
N THR A 124 3.62 24.64 3.48
CA THR A 124 3.69 25.71 2.47
C THR A 124 4.17 27.03 3.09
N ARG A 125 4.43 28.04 2.27
CA ARG A 125 4.77 29.39 2.75
C ARG A 125 3.66 29.95 3.64
N GLU A 126 2.40 29.69 3.31
CA GLU A 126 1.19 30.17 3.98
C GLU A 126 0.96 29.42 5.28
N GLN A 127 1.06 28.08 5.26
CA GLN A 127 1.00 27.26 6.48
C GLN A 127 2.11 27.67 7.46
N THR A 128 3.33 27.88 6.96
CA THR A 128 4.46 28.40 7.74
C THR A 128 4.14 29.78 8.33
N ALA A 129 3.57 30.69 7.54
CA ALA A 129 3.17 32.03 7.99
C ALA A 129 2.10 31.98 9.09
N TRP A 130 1.12 31.07 9.00
CA TRP A 130 0.11 30.83 10.03
C TRP A 130 0.69 30.21 11.30
N LEU A 131 1.61 29.24 11.19
CA LEU A 131 2.33 28.65 12.33
C LEU A 131 3.11 29.71 13.12
N VAL A 132 3.97 30.47 12.46
CA VAL A 132 4.82 31.46 13.15
C VAL A 132 4.00 32.65 13.66
N SER A 133 2.94 33.06 12.96
CA SER A 133 2.02 34.10 13.46
C SER A 133 1.20 33.62 14.66
N THR A 134 0.82 32.35 14.71
CA THR A 134 0.14 31.73 15.86
C THR A 134 1.06 31.72 17.08
N ALA A 135 2.33 31.35 16.90
CA ALA A 135 3.34 31.46 17.94
C ALA A 135 3.49 32.91 18.45
N CYS A 136 3.57 33.90 17.55
CA CYS A 136 3.61 35.33 17.91
C CYS A 136 2.39 35.77 18.74
N ASP A 137 1.17 35.34 18.35
CA ASP A 137 -0.05 35.68 19.09
C ASP A 137 -0.08 35.06 20.49
N ILE A 138 0.42 33.82 20.66
CA ILE A 138 0.50 33.16 21.97
C ILE A 138 1.55 33.83 22.86
N VAL A 139 2.71 34.22 22.32
CA VAL A 139 3.72 35.04 23.04
C VAL A 139 3.09 36.35 23.52
N ALA A 140 2.52 37.13 22.60
CA ALA A 140 1.91 38.44 22.94
C ALA A 140 0.68 38.34 23.86
N ARG A 141 0.01 37.19 23.95
CA ARG A 141 -1.01 36.90 24.97
C ARG A 141 -0.39 36.59 26.33
N LYS A 142 0.63 35.73 26.39
CA LYS A 142 1.36 35.40 27.65
C LYS A 142 1.97 36.66 28.27
N GLU A 143 2.63 37.50 27.48
CA GLU A 143 3.22 38.77 27.96
C GLU A 143 2.17 39.74 28.54
N LYS A 144 1.01 39.90 27.89
CA LYS A 144 -0.09 40.75 28.39
C LYS A 144 -0.68 40.25 29.71
N LEU A 145 -0.62 38.95 29.95
CA LEU A 145 -1.03 38.30 31.20
C LEU A 145 0.08 38.35 32.27
N GLY A 146 1.22 38.99 31.99
CA GLY A 146 2.37 39.06 32.91
C GLY A 146 3.14 37.76 33.06
N VAL A 147 2.88 36.76 32.20
CA VAL A 147 3.57 35.47 32.22
C VAL A 147 4.92 35.62 31.53
N VAL A 148 5.99 35.28 32.24
CA VAL A 148 7.34 35.25 31.66
C VAL A 148 7.37 34.19 30.56
N VAL A 149 7.70 34.63 29.34
CA VAL A 149 7.88 33.76 28.17
C VAL A 149 9.32 33.24 28.18
N SER A 150 9.48 31.94 27.97
CA SER A 150 10.79 31.30 27.83
C SER A 150 11.37 31.50 26.43
N CYS A 151 12.69 31.71 26.34
CA CYS A 151 13.43 31.73 25.09
C CYS A 151 14.33 30.48 24.99
N PRO A 152 14.33 29.74 23.86
CA PRO A 152 13.42 29.88 22.73
C PRO A 152 11.98 29.43 23.08
N PHE A 153 10.99 30.20 22.60
CA PHE A 153 9.57 29.87 22.77
C PHE A 153 9.14 28.81 21.75
N LEU A 154 9.49 29.03 20.48
CA LEU A 154 9.19 28.17 19.34
C LEU A 154 10.47 27.44 18.90
N LEU A 155 10.41 26.12 18.88
CA LEU A 155 11.37 25.26 18.19
C LEU A 155 10.72 24.70 16.92
N TYR A 156 11.28 25.02 15.76
CA TYR A 156 10.79 24.60 14.46
C TYR A 156 11.84 23.68 13.81
N LEU A 157 11.60 22.37 13.87
CA LEU A 157 12.48 21.35 13.32
C LEU A 157 12.17 21.08 11.85
N VAL A 158 13.24 20.99 11.04
CA VAL A 158 13.20 20.72 9.59
C VAL A 158 14.31 19.74 9.19
N PRO A 159 14.10 18.88 8.16
CA PRO A 159 15.06 17.84 7.79
C PRO A 159 16.30 18.38 7.06
N SER A 160 16.21 19.54 6.40
CA SER A 160 17.28 20.11 5.57
C SER A 160 17.68 21.54 5.95
N GLN A 161 18.91 21.89 5.62
CA GLN A 161 19.43 23.25 5.71
C GLN A 161 18.61 24.22 4.86
N GLU A 162 18.23 23.79 3.66
CA GLU A 162 17.56 24.59 2.65
C GLU A 162 16.17 24.98 3.15
N LYS A 163 15.45 24.04 3.78
CA LYS A 163 14.19 24.32 4.49
C LYS A 163 14.41 25.20 5.72
N ALA A 164 15.50 25.03 6.48
CA ALA A 164 15.83 25.89 7.63
C ALA A 164 16.05 27.36 7.22
N VAL A 165 16.71 27.59 6.07
CA VAL A 165 16.90 28.91 5.49
C VAL A 165 15.58 29.46 4.91
N GLN A 166 14.76 28.63 4.28
CA GLN A 166 13.43 29.00 3.76
C GLN A 166 12.50 29.46 4.89
N VAL A 167 12.28 28.64 5.92
CA VAL A 167 11.40 28.97 7.07
C VAL A 167 11.89 30.21 7.81
N ARG A 168 13.21 30.34 8.04
CA ARG A 168 13.75 31.57 8.62
C ARG A 168 13.54 32.79 7.73
N SER A 169 13.57 32.67 6.40
CA SER A 169 13.29 33.79 5.49
C SER A 169 11.87 34.35 5.68
N ILE A 170 10.90 33.47 5.93
CA ILE A 170 9.50 33.80 6.25
C ILE A 170 9.40 34.47 7.62
N CYS A 171 10.26 34.10 8.59
CA CYS A 171 10.31 34.72 9.91
C CYS A 171 10.96 36.12 9.96
N LYS A 172 11.79 36.50 8.97
CA LYS A 172 12.58 37.76 9.01
C LYS A 172 11.76 39.03 9.27
N PRO A 173 10.57 39.26 8.68
CA PRO A 173 9.81 40.49 8.89
C PRO A 173 9.37 40.70 10.35
N LEU A 174 9.25 39.60 11.12
CA LEU A 174 8.79 39.62 12.50
C LEU A 174 9.78 40.29 13.47
N LYS A 175 11.05 40.53 13.08
CA LYS A 175 11.98 41.36 13.90
C LYS A 175 11.41 42.77 14.13
N SER A 176 10.65 43.32 13.17
CA SER A 176 9.98 44.62 13.32
C SER A 176 8.89 44.63 14.40
N LEU A 177 8.39 43.45 14.78
CA LEU A 177 7.39 43.22 15.83
C LEU A 177 8.03 42.73 17.15
N GLY A 178 9.37 42.70 17.23
CA GLY A 178 10.14 42.28 18.40
C GLY A 178 10.61 40.82 18.42
N ILE A 179 10.28 40.02 17.40
CA ILE A 179 10.56 38.57 17.39
C ILE A 179 11.80 38.24 16.57
N HIS A 180 12.83 37.70 17.22
CA HIS A 180 14.11 37.31 16.63
C HIS A 180 14.09 35.84 16.22
N SER A 181 14.62 35.57 15.02
CA SER A 181 14.66 34.23 14.44
C SER A 181 16.07 33.82 13.96
N VAL A 182 16.51 32.65 14.40
CA VAL A 182 17.84 32.07 14.13
C VAL A 182 17.69 30.70 13.47
N SER A 183 18.59 30.38 12.52
CA SER A 183 18.63 29.10 11.80
C SER A 183 19.91 28.34 12.16
N LEU A 184 19.76 27.14 12.71
CA LEU A 184 20.86 26.28 13.16
C LEU A 184 20.92 25.00 12.31
N HIS A 185 21.91 24.94 11.42
CA HIS A 185 22.10 23.86 10.44
C HIS A 185 23.61 23.65 10.13
N PRO A 186 24.02 22.48 9.58
CA PRO A 186 25.43 22.10 9.47
C PRO A 186 26.32 23.04 8.63
N GLY A 187 25.84 23.50 7.46
CA GLY A 187 26.61 24.31 6.51
C GLY A 187 26.84 25.78 6.89
N ALA A 188 26.80 26.10 8.17
CA ALA A 188 27.36 27.33 8.73
C ALA A 188 28.25 26.99 9.93
N SER A 189 29.32 27.76 10.16
CA SER A 189 30.29 27.50 11.24
C SER A 189 29.59 27.43 12.60
N ILE A 190 29.89 26.37 13.36
CA ILE A 190 29.37 26.17 14.71
C ILE A 190 29.81 27.29 15.65
N GLU A 191 31.05 27.77 15.54
CA GLU A 191 31.56 28.90 16.33
C GLU A 191 30.75 30.18 16.08
N HIS A 192 30.35 30.42 14.83
CA HIS A 192 29.49 31.54 14.46
C HIS A 192 28.07 31.37 15.00
N GLN A 193 27.52 30.15 15.02
CA GLN A 193 26.21 29.88 15.62
C GLN A 193 26.25 30.07 17.15
N ILE A 194 27.29 29.57 17.83
CA ILE A 194 27.53 29.77 19.27
C ILE A 194 27.70 31.27 19.59
N SER A 195 28.46 32.02 18.78
CA SER A 195 28.65 33.46 18.98
C SER A 195 27.36 34.24 18.74
N GLY A 196 26.53 33.83 17.78
CA GLY A 196 25.22 34.41 17.54
C GLY A 196 24.28 34.25 18.73
N LEU A 197 24.13 33.02 19.24
CA LEU A 197 23.30 32.70 20.40
C LEU A 197 23.74 33.45 21.67
N LYS A 198 25.05 33.66 21.86
CA LYS A 198 25.59 34.48 22.96
C LYS A 198 25.34 35.98 22.83
N SER A 199 24.99 36.47 21.64
CA SER A 199 24.74 37.89 21.38
C SER A 199 23.24 38.27 21.46
N CYS A 200 22.35 37.31 21.23
CA CYS A 200 20.91 37.47 21.25
C CYS A 200 20.26 36.09 21.44
N GLU A 201 19.52 35.91 22.54
CA GLU A 201 18.66 34.74 22.75
C GLU A 201 17.43 34.89 21.84
N PRO A 202 17.19 33.99 20.88
CA PRO A 202 16.08 34.13 19.94
C PRO A 202 14.78 33.58 20.53
N GLU A 203 13.66 34.28 20.33
CA GLU A 203 12.35 33.76 20.67
C GLU A 203 11.98 32.58 19.76
N PHE A 204 12.36 32.61 18.47
CA PHE A 204 12.08 31.56 17.48
C PHE A 204 13.36 30.88 16.97
N LEU A 205 13.45 29.56 17.11
CA LEU A 205 14.59 28.75 16.68
C LEU A 205 14.19 27.77 15.57
N ILE A 206 14.81 27.90 14.40
CA ILE A 206 14.63 26.99 13.27
C ILE A 206 15.88 26.09 13.20
N SER A 207 15.74 24.76 13.17
CA SER A 207 16.92 23.88 13.19
C SER A 207 16.75 22.51 12.55
N THR A 208 17.86 21.98 12.02
CA THR A 208 18.05 20.56 11.74
C THR A 208 18.47 19.82 13.03
N PRO A 209 17.86 18.67 13.39
CA PRO A 209 18.09 17.98 14.67
C PRO A 209 19.56 17.76 15.06
N GLU A 210 20.40 17.34 14.12
CA GLU A 210 21.82 17.06 14.34
C GLU A 210 22.56 18.27 14.94
N ARG A 211 22.47 19.44 14.29
CA ARG A 211 23.12 20.68 14.76
C ARG A 211 22.48 21.22 16.04
N LEU A 212 21.19 20.95 16.28
CA LEU A 212 20.59 21.30 17.58
C LEU A 212 21.22 20.47 18.71
N LEU A 213 21.31 19.15 18.54
CA LEU A 213 21.90 18.25 19.52
C LEU A 213 23.39 18.53 19.75
N GLU A 214 24.14 18.89 18.70
CA GLU A 214 25.53 19.33 18.80
C GLU A 214 25.66 20.58 19.70
N LEU A 215 24.81 21.59 19.49
CA LEU A 215 24.82 22.83 20.27
C LEU A 215 24.30 22.68 21.70
N VAL A 216 23.30 21.82 21.92
CA VAL A 216 22.81 21.44 23.27
C VAL A 216 23.88 20.65 24.04
N SER A 217 24.58 19.72 23.38
CA SER A 217 25.68 18.95 23.98
C SER A 217 26.85 19.85 24.40
N LEU A 218 27.14 20.89 23.62
CA LEU A 218 28.12 21.94 23.94
C LEU A 218 27.61 22.97 24.98
N LYS A 219 26.37 22.84 25.45
CA LYS A 219 25.68 23.80 26.35
C LYS A 219 25.68 25.24 25.80
N ALA A 220 25.59 25.37 24.48
CA ALA A 220 25.51 26.65 23.78
C ALA A 220 24.08 27.20 23.68
N ILE A 221 23.09 26.35 23.93
CA ILE A 221 21.66 26.69 24.03
C ILE A 221 20.98 25.73 25.02
N ASP A 222 19.95 26.21 25.72
CA ASP A 222 19.01 25.40 26.48
C ASP A 222 17.67 25.33 25.71
N ILE A 223 17.07 24.14 25.67
CA ILE A 223 15.77 23.86 25.02
C ILE A 223 14.73 23.29 26.00
N SER A 224 15.07 23.15 27.28
CA SER A 224 14.21 22.54 28.31
C SER A 224 12.90 23.29 28.55
N ASN A 225 12.84 24.59 28.19
CA ASN A 225 11.69 25.46 28.41
C ASN A 225 10.92 25.82 27.12
N VAL A 226 11.15 25.10 26.01
CA VAL A 226 10.41 25.32 24.75
C VAL A 226 8.89 25.18 24.98
N SER A 227 8.12 26.20 24.59
CA SER A 227 6.66 26.24 24.76
C SER A 227 5.88 25.69 23.56
N MET A 228 6.49 25.64 22.37
CA MET A 228 5.89 25.15 21.14
C MET A 228 6.94 24.44 20.29
N LEU A 229 6.67 23.18 19.94
CA LEU A 229 7.50 22.38 19.03
C LEU A 229 6.72 22.16 17.73
N VAL A 230 7.35 22.51 16.60
CA VAL A 230 6.86 22.19 15.25
C VAL A 230 7.86 21.24 14.59
N ILE A 231 7.36 20.20 13.92
CA ILE A 231 8.17 19.23 13.16
C ILE A 231 7.62 19.20 11.74
N ASP A 232 8.28 19.94 10.84
CA ASP A 232 7.95 20.05 9.42
C ASP A 232 8.77 19.04 8.62
N GLY A 233 8.18 18.34 7.65
CA GLY A 233 8.82 17.21 6.98
C GLY A 233 8.96 15.96 7.87
N LEU A 234 7.94 15.61 8.67
CA LEU A 234 7.96 14.41 9.53
C LEU A 234 8.23 13.10 8.75
N LYS A 235 7.82 13.05 7.47
CA LYS A 235 8.12 11.97 6.53
C LYS A 235 9.64 11.80 6.35
N ASP A 236 10.31 12.86 5.90
CA ASP A 236 11.74 12.90 5.63
C ASP A 236 12.58 12.60 6.88
N PHE A 237 12.12 13.00 8.07
CA PHE A 237 12.75 12.63 9.33
C PHE A 237 12.73 11.12 9.64
N MET A 238 11.72 10.39 9.13
CA MET A 238 11.70 8.94 9.20
C MET A 238 12.60 8.33 8.13
N ASP A 239 12.53 8.84 6.90
CA ASP A 239 13.28 8.32 5.74
C ASP A 239 14.81 8.53 5.91
N LEU A 240 15.23 9.59 6.60
CA LEU A 240 16.62 9.84 7.01
C LEU A 240 17.05 9.07 8.28
N ASN A 241 16.16 8.30 8.91
CA ASN A 241 16.38 7.59 10.18
C ASN A 241 16.63 8.48 11.43
N ILE A 242 16.44 9.80 11.31
CA ILE A 242 16.69 10.85 12.34
C ILE A 242 15.68 10.78 13.52
N ILE A 243 14.88 9.72 13.59
CA ILE A 243 13.88 9.48 14.66
C ILE A 243 14.56 9.31 16.03
N LYS A 244 15.83 8.87 16.12
CA LYS A 244 16.55 8.78 17.41
C LYS A 244 16.91 10.17 17.94
N GLU A 245 17.25 11.09 17.04
CA GLU A 245 17.67 12.45 17.29
C GLU A 245 16.44 13.32 17.64
N LEU A 246 15.34 13.18 16.90
CA LEU A 246 14.04 13.74 17.29
C LEU A 246 13.61 13.25 18.69
N ARG A 247 13.83 11.98 19.01
CA ARG A 247 13.59 11.40 20.35
C ARG A 247 14.65 11.74 21.38
N SER A 248 15.78 12.34 21.02
CA SER A 248 16.75 12.89 21.97
C SER A 248 16.41 14.34 22.31
N ILE A 249 16.06 15.14 21.29
CA ILE A 249 15.51 16.49 21.44
C ILE A 249 14.23 16.43 22.26
N ARG A 250 13.24 15.63 21.83
CA ARG A 250 12.03 15.41 22.62
C ARG A 250 12.30 14.55 23.84
N GLY A 251 13.30 13.68 23.90
CA GLY A 251 13.65 12.92 25.11
C GLY A 251 14.08 13.79 26.28
N THR A 252 14.69 14.95 25.98
CA THR A 252 14.93 16.07 26.91
C THR A 252 13.61 16.70 27.43
N ILE A 253 12.46 16.23 26.90
CA ILE A 253 11.06 16.64 27.07
C ILE A 253 10.12 15.38 27.14
N SER A 254 10.65 14.15 27.34
CA SER A 254 10.00 12.79 27.28
C SER A 254 9.86 12.05 25.90
N GLY A 255 9.82 10.70 25.88
CA GLY A 255 9.81 9.79 24.68
C GLY A 255 8.45 9.08 24.40
N ASP A 256 8.28 7.86 23.84
CA ASP A 256 8.99 6.90 22.92
C ASP A 256 8.00 5.70 22.62
N ALA A 257 7.91 4.86 21.55
CA ALA A 257 8.72 4.49 20.35
C ALA A 257 7.92 3.89 19.14
N GLN A 258 8.51 3.87 17.93
CA GLN A 258 8.11 3.18 16.65
C GLN A 258 7.01 3.78 15.73
N SER A 259 6.97 3.31 14.46
CA SER A 259 6.00 3.52 13.32
C SER A 259 5.66 4.97 12.93
N ALA A 260 5.06 5.25 11.75
CA ALA A 260 4.69 6.63 11.39
C ALA A 260 3.52 7.18 12.24
N ALA A 261 2.39 6.46 12.24
CA ALA A 261 1.26 6.76 13.12
C ALA A 261 1.66 6.58 14.59
N THR A 262 2.52 5.61 14.92
CA THR A 262 2.96 5.40 16.29
C THR A 262 4.01 6.44 16.74
N VAL A 263 4.82 7.02 15.84
CA VAL A 263 5.67 8.18 16.13
C VAL A 263 4.77 9.37 16.45
N ALA A 264 3.67 9.60 15.73
CA ALA A 264 2.67 10.56 16.16
C ALA A 264 2.01 10.19 17.52
N ARG A 265 1.65 8.92 17.77
CA ARG A 265 1.14 8.46 19.10
C ARG A 265 2.12 8.68 20.25
N ASN A 266 3.43 8.74 19.99
CA ASN A 266 4.47 8.89 21.00
C ASN A 266 5.02 10.31 21.11
N LEU A 267 5.04 11.06 20.00
CA LEU A 267 5.46 12.48 19.95
C LEU A 267 4.34 13.40 20.45
N LEU A 268 3.07 13.01 20.32
CA LEU A 268 1.91 13.77 20.76
C LEU A 268 1.32 13.13 22.04
N HIS A 269 0.95 13.94 23.02
CA HIS A 269 0.46 13.50 24.33
C HIS A 269 -0.77 14.32 24.77
N GLY A 270 -1.97 13.78 24.56
CA GLY A 270 -3.22 14.36 25.07
C GLY A 270 -4.29 14.47 23.99
N ARG A 271 -5.03 15.59 23.98
CA ARG A 271 -5.96 15.91 22.89
C ARG A 271 -5.17 16.32 21.67
N ILE A 272 -5.47 15.69 20.54
CA ILE A 272 -4.85 15.91 19.25
C ILE A 272 -5.92 16.43 18.29
N THR A 273 -5.56 17.29 17.36
CA THR A 273 -6.44 17.79 16.30
C THR A 273 -5.77 17.59 14.95
N LYS A 274 -6.37 16.73 14.10
CA LYS A 274 -5.93 16.56 12.72
C LYS A 274 -6.45 17.70 11.85
N LEU A 275 -5.56 18.30 11.08
CA LEU A 275 -5.88 19.28 10.04
C LEU A 275 -5.69 18.67 8.65
N THR A 276 -6.47 19.16 7.70
CA THR A 276 -6.36 18.81 6.27
C THR A 276 -6.62 20.06 5.42
N THR A 277 -5.96 20.15 4.26
CA THR A 277 -6.30 21.10 3.19
C THR A 277 -7.27 20.51 2.16
N ASN A 278 -7.56 19.20 2.25
CA ASN A 278 -8.46 18.45 1.39
C ASN A 278 -9.62 17.87 2.22
N ASP A 279 -10.86 18.28 1.93
CA ASP A 279 -12.06 17.88 2.68
C ASP A 279 -12.63 16.49 2.29
N SER A 280 -11.90 15.72 1.47
CA SER A 280 -12.31 14.36 1.11
C SER A 280 -12.47 13.44 2.34
N VAL A 281 -13.39 12.47 2.25
CA VAL A 281 -13.62 11.50 3.33
C VAL A 281 -12.33 10.76 3.68
N THR A 282 -11.57 10.29 2.69
CA THR A 282 -10.27 9.61 2.89
C THR A 282 -9.26 10.48 3.64
N SER A 283 -9.17 11.78 3.31
CA SER A 283 -8.28 12.71 4.02
C SER A 283 -8.73 12.93 5.47
N ARG A 284 -10.04 13.13 5.69
CA ARG A 284 -10.59 13.31 7.03
C ARG A 284 -10.59 12.02 7.88
N SER A 285 -10.63 10.84 7.27
CA SER A 285 -10.58 9.54 7.95
C SER A 285 -9.16 8.94 8.06
N ALA A 286 -8.12 9.67 7.63
CA ALA A 286 -6.75 9.19 7.63
C ALA A 286 -6.29 8.69 9.01
N PHE A 287 -5.52 7.60 9.05
CA PHE A 287 -5.07 6.90 10.26
C PHE A 287 -6.17 6.29 11.15
N VAL A 288 -7.38 6.07 10.64
CA VAL A 288 -8.39 5.20 11.30
C VAL A 288 -8.49 3.87 10.56
N ALA A 289 -8.39 2.77 11.31
CA ALA A 289 -8.68 1.43 10.79
C ALA A 289 -10.20 1.23 10.75
N GLN A 290 -10.72 0.73 9.63
CA GLN A 290 -12.14 0.44 9.46
C GLN A 290 -12.34 -1.08 9.33
N HIS A 291 -13.15 -1.66 10.20
CA HIS A 291 -13.44 -3.09 10.26
C HIS A 291 -14.93 -3.34 10.04
N VAL A 292 -15.30 -4.03 8.96
CA VAL A 292 -16.70 -4.37 8.67
C VAL A 292 -17.01 -5.80 9.09
N HIS A 293 -18.06 -5.95 9.89
CA HIS A 293 -18.51 -7.21 10.49
C HIS A 293 -19.91 -7.54 9.99
N PHE A 294 -20.08 -8.68 9.32
CA PHE A 294 -21.39 -9.12 8.84
C PHE A 294 -22.07 -10.06 9.85
N CYS A 295 -23.35 -9.84 10.13
CA CYS A 295 -24.17 -10.76 10.94
C CYS A 295 -25.67 -10.65 10.60
N THR A 296 -26.49 -11.59 11.09
CA THR A 296 -27.95 -11.42 11.14
C THR A 296 -28.35 -10.41 12.24
N LYS A 297 -29.62 -10.01 12.27
CA LYS A 297 -30.12 -9.06 13.27
C LYS A 297 -30.15 -9.68 14.68
N GLU A 298 -30.33 -10.99 14.71
CA GLU A 298 -30.48 -11.85 15.88
C GLU A 298 -29.12 -12.10 16.57
N GLU A 299 -28.04 -12.28 15.79
CA GLU A 299 -26.66 -12.50 16.27
C GLU A 299 -25.96 -11.21 16.77
N LYS A 300 -26.60 -10.06 16.58
CA LYS A 300 -25.96 -8.74 16.71
C LYS A 300 -25.33 -8.48 18.09
N THR A 301 -26.02 -8.84 19.17
CA THR A 301 -25.50 -8.70 20.55
C THR A 301 -24.25 -9.55 20.76
N SER A 302 -24.27 -10.80 20.29
CA SER A 302 -23.14 -11.72 20.33
C SER A 302 -21.94 -11.19 19.54
N LYS A 303 -22.19 -10.58 18.37
CA LYS A 303 -21.11 -9.99 17.55
C LYS A 303 -20.51 -8.73 18.18
N VAL A 304 -21.31 -7.90 18.85
CA VAL A 304 -20.80 -6.78 19.67
C VAL A 304 -19.91 -7.31 20.81
N LYS A 305 -20.32 -8.39 21.48
CA LYS A 305 -19.54 -9.03 22.55
C LYS A 305 -18.20 -9.57 22.03
N GLU A 306 -18.21 -10.33 20.94
CA GLU A 306 -17.01 -10.88 20.28
C GLU A 306 -15.97 -9.78 19.97
N ILE A 307 -16.43 -8.65 19.41
CA ILE A 307 -15.57 -7.51 19.09
C ILE A 307 -15.01 -6.85 20.37
N LEU A 308 -15.82 -6.69 21.42
CA LEU A 308 -15.36 -6.11 22.70
C LEU A 308 -14.33 -7.02 23.40
N GLU A 309 -14.49 -8.34 23.30
CA GLU A 309 -13.54 -9.32 23.82
C GLU A 309 -12.20 -9.27 23.05
N HIS A 310 -12.23 -9.20 21.71
CA HIS A 310 -11.02 -9.02 20.90
C HIS A 310 -10.30 -7.68 21.16
N VAL A 311 -11.05 -6.59 21.36
CA VAL A 311 -10.50 -5.28 21.76
C VAL A 311 -9.82 -5.34 23.14
N LEU A 312 -10.37 -6.11 24.08
CA LEU A 312 -9.74 -6.32 25.40
C LEU A 312 -8.41 -7.07 25.31
N GLU A 313 -8.29 -8.04 24.40
CA GLU A 313 -7.04 -8.78 24.16
C GLU A 313 -5.97 -7.87 23.53
N ASN A 314 -6.32 -7.13 22.48
CA ASN A 314 -5.39 -6.27 21.75
C ASN A 314 -4.89 -5.05 22.57
N HIS A 315 -5.70 -4.54 23.50
CA HIS A 315 -5.41 -3.29 24.24
C HIS A 315 -5.00 -3.49 25.72
N ALA A 316 -4.60 -4.70 26.12
CA ALA A 316 -4.25 -5.11 27.49
C ALA A 316 -3.35 -4.14 28.31
N SER A 317 -2.56 -3.29 27.65
CA SER A 317 -1.67 -2.31 28.28
C SER A 317 -2.32 -0.98 28.71
N LYS A 318 -3.59 -0.71 28.37
CA LYS A 318 -4.25 0.60 28.60
C LYS A 318 -5.74 0.49 28.94
N THR A 319 -6.27 1.47 29.66
CA THR A 319 -7.71 1.65 29.87
C THR A 319 -8.38 2.30 28.65
N ALA A 320 -8.67 1.53 27.61
CA ALA A 320 -9.28 2.04 26.39
C ALA A 320 -10.71 2.57 26.63
N LYS A 321 -11.09 3.62 25.90
CA LYS A 321 -12.46 4.15 25.83
C LYS A 321 -13.13 3.66 24.53
N VAL A 322 -14.26 2.96 24.65
CA VAL A 322 -15.05 2.45 23.53
C VAL A 322 -16.42 3.14 23.48
N LEU A 323 -16.80 3.66 22.32
CA LEU A 323 -18.16 4.16 22.06
C LEU A 323 -18.96 3.09 21.30
N LEU A 324 -20.08 2.66 21.86
CA LEU A 324 -21.03 1.75 21.20
C LEU A 324 -22.23 2.55 20.67
N VAL A 325 -22.35 2.62 19.35
CA VAL A 325 -23.44 3.33 18.67
C VAL A 325 -24.56 2.37 18.28
N ALA A 326 -25.77 2.67 18.71
CA ALA A 326 -27.01 2.00 18.30
C ALA A 326 -27.89 2.97 17.50
N ALA A 327 -28.92 2.45 16.82
CA ALA A 327 -29.79 3.23 15.93
C ALA A 327 -30.46 4.43 16.64
N ASN A 328 -30.89 4.24 17.88
CA ASN A 328 -31.51 5.26 18.73
C ASN A 328 -31.32 4.94 20.23
N ASP A 329 -31.65 5.86 21.11
CA ASP A 329 -31.38 5.73 22.55
C ASP A 329 -32.19 4.62 23.25
N ASN A 330 -33.29 4.13 22.66
CA ASN A 330 -34.05 2.98 23.18
C ASN A 330 -33.35 1.66 22.85
N GLU A 331 -32.84 1.50 21.61
CA GLU A 331 -32.00 0.33 21.27
C GLU A 331 -30.66 0.38 22.03
N ALA A 332 -30.08 1.56 22.26
CA ALA A 332 -28.90 1.73 23.11
C ALA A 332 -29.14 1.23 24.55
N GLN A 333 -30.29 1.54 25.15
CA GLN A 333 -30.64 1.05 26.49
C GLN A 333 -30.84 -0.48 26.51
N LYS A 334 -31.48 -1.06 25.51
CA LYS A 334 -31.62 -2.53 25.38
C LYS A 334 -30.25 -3.21 25.22
N LEU A 335 -29.42 -2.74 24.30
CA LEU A 335 -28.10 -3.30 24.02
C LEU A 335 -27.17 -3.20 25.25
N SER A 336 -27.16 -2.04 25.93
CA SER A 336 -26.50 -1.87 27.24
C SER A 336 -27.00 -2.89 28.27
N SER A 337 -28.31 -3.11 28.36
CA SER A 337 -28.93 -4.02 29.33
C SER A 337 -28.59 -5.49 29.05
N SER A 338 -28.57 -5.92 27.78
CA SER A 338 -28.18 -7.28 27.39
C SER A 338 -26.68 -7.55 27.63
N LEU A 339 -25.80 -6.64 27.20
CA LEU A 339 -24.36 -6.78 27.39
C LEU A 339 -23.97 -6.82 28.89
N LYS A 340 -24.69 -6.08 29.75
CA LYS A 340 -24.55 -6.12 31.22
C LYS A 340 -24.94 -7.44 31.88
N LEU A 341 -25.64 -8.33 31.17
CA LEU A 341 -26.00 -9.67 31.65
C LEU A 341 -25.06 -10.76 31.11
N GLU A 342 -24.47 -10.57 29.93
CA GLU A 342 -23.64 -11.57 29.25
C GLU A 342 -22.12 -11.37 29.45
N ILE A 343 -21.70 -10.24 30.02
CA ILE A 343 -20.29 -9.85 30.20
C ILE A 343 -20.01 -9.56 31.69
N LEU A 344 -18.80 -9.88 32.15
CA LEU A 344 -18.33 -9.55 33.50
C LEU A 344 -18.09 -8.04 33.65
N THR A 345 -19.17 -7.30 33.92
CA THR A 345 -19.13 -5.84 34.11
C THR A 345 -18.93 -5.42 35.56
N VAL A 346 -18.13 -4.37 35.77
CA VAL A 346 -18.10 -3.60 37.01
C VAL A 346 -18.91 -2.32 36.78
N ASN A 347 -19.91 -2.07 37.61
CA ASN A 347 -20.72 -0.85 37.54
C ASN A 347 -20.10 0.29 38.36
N ASP A 348 -19.99 1.46 37.76
CA ASP A 348 -19.79 2.74 38.44
C ASP A 348 -20.67 3.82 37.78
N GLY A 349 -21.12 4.81 38.56
CA GLY A 349 -21.71 6.06 38.07
C GLY A 349 -23.11 6.02 37.42
N SER A 350 -24.17 5.86 38.24
CA SER A 350 -25.52 6.50 38.20
C SER A 350 -26.29 6.85 36.89
N GLN A 351 -25.83 6.51 35.69
CA GLN A 351 -26.52 6.69 34.39
C GLN A 351 -26.43 5.38 33.60
N GLY A 352 -27.56 4.85 33.11
CA GLY A 352 -27.65 3.47 32.61
C GLY A 352 -26.86 3.13 31.34
N SER A 353 -26.30 4.13 30.66
CA SER A 353 -25.60 4.03 29.37
C SER A 353 -24.12 3.66 29.44
N THR A 354 -23.46 3.77 30.59
CA THR A 354 -22.04 3.41 30.76
C THR A 354 -21.87 2.04 31.41
N PHE A 355 -20.79 1.33 31.11
CA PHE A 355 -20.25 0.22 31.91
C PHE A 355 -18.75 0.00 31.68
N THR A 356 -18.08 -0.59 32.67
CA THR A 356 -16.69 -1.06 32.54
C THR A 356 -16.69 -2.56 32.37
N VAL A 357 -16.03 -3.08 31.33
CA VAL A 357 -15.75 -4.52 31.18
C VAL A 357 -14.38 -4.80 31.78
N CYS A 358 -14.30 -5.86 32.59
CA CYS A 358 -13.08 -6.27 33.28
C CYS A 358 -12.71 -7.71 32.92
N SER A 359 -11.43 -7.92 32.59
CA SER A 359 -10.83 -9.22 32.34
C SER A 359 -9.53 -9.34 33.13
N SER A 360 -8.98 -10.55 33.27
CA SER A 360 -7.62 -10.75 33.79
C SER A 360 -6.54 -10.08 32.94
N MET A 361 -6.86 -9.74 31.69
CA MET A 361 -5.98 -9.06 30.74
C MET A 361 -6.06 -7.52 30.78
N GLY A 362 -7.14 -6.92 31.30
CA GLY A 362 -7.35 -5.47 31.18
C GLY A 362 -8.75 -4.95 31.52
N LEU A 363 -8.94 -3.65 31.29
CA LEU A 363 -10.15 -2.88 31.61
C LEU A 363 -10.52 -1.97 30.43
N ILE A 364 -11.75 -2.05 29.92
CA ILE A 364 -12.28 -1.09 28.93
C ILE A 364 -13.54 -0.41 29.43
N ASN A 365 -13.67 0.88 29.12
CA ASN A 365 -14.83 1.69 29.47
C ASN A 365 -15.72 1.88 28.24
N VAL A 366 -16.91 1.26 28.29
CA VAL A 366 -17.90 1.28 27.20
C VAL A 366 -18.99 2.30 27.51
N LEU A 367 -19.23 3.23 26.58
CA LEU A 367 -20.39 4.13 26.60
C LEU A 367 -21.33 3.77 25.45
N VAL A 368 -22.61 3.50 25.75
CA VAL A 368 -23.62 3.18 24.73
C VAL A 368 -24.51 4.41 24.46
N LYS A 369 -24.71 4.75 23.19
CA LYS A 369 -25.58 5.87 22.76
C LYS A 369 -26.34 5.56 21.47
N GLY A 370 -27.51 6.17 21.32
CA GLY A 370 -28.21 6.28 20.05
C GLY A 370 -27.51 7.27 19.11
N CYS A 371 -27.60 7.04 17.80
CA CYS A 371 -27.01 7.90 16.78
C CYS A 371 -27.47 9.37 16.89
N GLU A 372 -28.75 9.60 17.20
CA GLU A 372 -29.34 10.93 17.42
C GLU A 372 -28.63 11.74 18.54
N SER A 373 -28.14 11.05 19.58
CA SER A 373 -27.43 11.64 20.72
C SER A 373 -25.93 11.90 20.46
N LEU A 374 -25.39 11.53 19.29
CA LEU A 374 -24.00 11.80 18.91
C LEU A 374 -23.79 13.22 18.39
N ALA A 375 -24.80 13.83 17.77
CA ALA A 375 -24.72 15.18 17.21
C ALA A 375 -24.30 16.21 18.28
N THR A 376 -24.74 16.01 19.53
CA THR A 376 -24.56 16.91 20.68
C THR A 376 -23.47 16.49 21.67
N SER A 377 -22.73 15.39 21.43
CA SER A 377 -21.77 14.88 22.41
C SER A 377 -20.52 14.23 21.82
N GLY A 378 -19.38 14.35 22.53
CA GLY A 378 -18.04 14.12 21.98
C GLY A 378 -17.68 12.67 21.67
N VAL A 379 -17.94 12.25 20.42
CA VAL A 379 -17.30 11.08 19.76
C VAL A 379 -15.77 11.19 19.79
N GLU A 380 -15.27 12.43 19.81
CA GLU A 380 -13.88 12.87 19.83
C GLU A 380 -13.03 12.32 20.99
N GLU A 381 -13.65 11.80 22.05
CA GLU A 381 -12.94 11.26 23.23
C GLU A 381 -12.69 9.74 23.19
N PHE A 382 -13.05 9.03 22.13
CA PHE A 382 -13.02 7.58 22.06
C PHE A 382 -11.96 7.08 21.08
N GLU A 383 -11.08 6.19 21.55
CA GLU A 383 -10.05 5.56 20.71
C GLU A 383 -10.67 4.52 19.77
N ILE A 384 -11.79 3.90 20.16
CA ILE A 384 -12.46 2.84 19.41
C ILE A 384 -13.97 3.15 19.35
N VAL A 385 -14.57 3.04 18.18
CA VAL A 385 -16.01 3.29 17.96
C VAL A 385 -16.64 2.09 17.26
N LEU A 386 -17.56 1.42 17.94
CA LEU A 386 -18.31 0.27 17.46
C LEU A 386 -19.70 0.74 17.02
N VAL A 387 -19.89 0.89 15.72
CA VAL A 387 -21.17 1.17 15.07
C VAL A 387 -21.94 -0.13 14.95
N ALA A 388 -22.75 -0.46 15.96
CA ALA A 388 -23.68 -1.58 15.87
C ALA A 388 -24.88 -1.19 15.01
N ASP A 389 -25.62 -0.16 15.42
CA ASP A 389 -26.58 0.61 14.63
C ASP A 389 -25.94 1.38 13.47
N LEU A 390 -25.96 0.85 12.23
CA LEU A 390 -25.71 1.68 11.05
C LEU A 390 -26.72 2.86 11.03
N PRO A 391 -26.27 4.12 10.87
CA PRO A 391 -27.16 5.28 10.87
C PRO A 391 -28.17 5.31 9.71
N PRO A 392 -29.26 6.09 9.80
CA PRO A 392 -30.23 6.21 8.72
C PRO A 392 -29.65 6.88 7.47
N SER A 393 -28.82 7.93 7.59
CA SER A 393 -28.05 8.45 6.45
C SER A 393 -26.63 7.90 6.45
N PHE A 394 -26.07 7.68 5.25
CA PHE A 394 -24.64 7.38 5.12
C PHE A 394 -23.76 8.59 5.48
N ASP A 395 -24.27 9.81 5.35
CA ASP A 395 -23.56 11.02 5.77
C ASP A 395 -23.33 11.04 7.29
N ASP A 396 -24.27 10.52 8.08
CA ASP A 396 -24.13 10.37 9.53
C ASP A 396 -23.00 9.39 9.88
N TYR A 397 -22.84 8.29 9.11
CA TYR A 397 -21.72 7.37 9.25
C TYR A 397 -20.38 8.03 8.91
N VAL A 398 -20.34 8.81 7.81
CA VAL A 398 -19.16 9.59 7.42
C VAL A 398 -18.81 10.62 8.49
N GLU A 399 -19.80 11.23 9.15
CA GLU A 399 -19.57 12.11 10.29
C GLU A 399 -19.00 11.36 11.51
N ILE A 400 -19.55 10.18 11.88
CA ILE A 400 -18.98 9.35 12.97
C ILE A 400 -17.53 8.99 12.67
N LEU A 401 -17.24 8.48 11.47
CA LEU A 401 -15.91 8.09 11.02
C LEU A 401 -14.93 9.27 11.08
N THR A 402 -15.31 10.42 10.55
CA THR A 402 -14.42 11.59 10.47
C THR A 402 -14.28 12.35 11.78
N ARG A 403 -15.31 12.38 12.66
CA ARG A 403 -15.17 12.87 14.05
C ARG A 403 -14.23 11.99 14.89
N THR A 404 -14.34 10.67 14.75
CA THR A 404 -13.43 9.70 15.40
C THR A 404 -11.98 9.91 14.93
N ALA A 405 -11.79 10.07 13.62
CA ALA A 405 -10.48 10.28 13.02
C ALA A 405 -9.85 11.62 13.38
N ARG A 406 -10.63 12.70 13.55
CA ARG A 406 -10.09 14.05 13.80
C ARG A 406 -9.26 14.15 15.08
N HIS A 407 -9.58 13.37 16.11
CA HIS A 407 -8.96 13.49 17.44
C HIS A 407 -8.14 12.27 17.89
N THR A 408 -8.23 11.15 17.17
CA THR A 408 -7.38 9.98 17.41
C THR A 408 -6.27 9.89 16.36
N VAL A 409 -5.02 9.67 16.74
CA VAL A 409 -3.92 9.39 15.77
C VAL A 409 -4.06 7.99 15.11
N ALA A 410 -5.07 7.24 15.53
CA ALA A 410 -4.83 5.89 16.00
C ALA A 410 -6.05 4.98 16.02
N GLY A 411 -7.24 5.51 15.71
CA GLY A 411 -8.50 4.93 16.14
C GLY A 411 -8.99 3.77 15.27
N GLU A 412 -9.94 3.01 15.82
CA GLU A 412 -10.54 1.84 15.17
C GLU A 412 -12.06 1.99 15.11
N VAL A 413 -12.63 1.87 13.91
CA VAL A 413 -14.08 1.97 13.66
C VAL A 413 -14.59 0.61 13.21
N HIS A 414 -15.39 -0.03 14.05
CA HIS A 414 -15.98 -1.35 13.82
C HIS A 414 -17.45 -1.17 13.43
N VAL A 415 -17.82 -1.56 12.21
CA VAL A 415 -19.18 -1.41 11.69
C VAL A 415 -19.84 -2.78 11.58
N ILE A 416 -21.00 -2.96 12.21
CA ILE A 416 -21.82 -4.16 12.04
C ILE A 416 -22.84 -3.91 10.93
N VAL A 417 -22.86 -4.79 9.94
CA VAL A 417 -23.70 -4.69 8.73
C VAL A 417 -24.56 -5.94 8.61
N SER A 418 -25.85 -5.76 8.37
CA SER A 418 -26.84 -6.82 8.23
C SER A 418 -27.64 -6.70 6.93
N LYS A 419 -28.50 -7.68 6.64
CA LYS A 419 -29.30 -7.73 5.40
C LYS A 419 -30.28 -6.54 5.24
N THR A 420 -30.66 -5.85 6.31
CA THR A 420 -31.50 -4.64 6.21
C THR A 420 -30.74 -3.42 5.68
N ASP A 421 -29.41 -3.44 5.76
CA ASP A 421 -28.56 -2.26 5.62
C ASP A 421 -27.93 -2.19 4.22
N ALA A 422 -28.44 -3.02 3.29
CA ALA A 422 -27.98 -3.18 1.92
C ALA A 422 -27.99 -1.88 1.10
N ALA A 423 -28.80 -0.89 1.48
CA ALA A 423 -28.80 0.44 0.87
C ALA A 423 -27.50 1.23 1.14
N HIS A 424 -26.87 1.03 2.31
CA HIS A 424 -25.61 1.66 2.69
C HIS A 424 -24.37 0.86 2.25
N ALA A 425 -24.54 -0.42 1.90
CA ALA A 425 -23.43 -1.33 1.56
C ALA A 425 -22.56 -0.83 0.39
N LYS A 426 -23.15 -0.22 -0.65
CA LYS A 426 -22.38 0.37 -1.75
C LYS A 426 -21.59 1.62 -1.31
N PRO A 427 -22.22 2.67 -0.74
CA PRO A 427 -21.46 3.81 -0.20
C PRO A 427 -20.34 3.42 0.78
N LEU A 428 -20.58 2.41 1.63
CA LEU A 428 -19.56 1.87 2.54
C LEU A 428 -18.40 1.24 1.77
N ALA A 429 -18.67 0.40 0.77
CA ALA A 429 -17.65 -0.17 -0.10
C ALA A 429 -16.89 0.90 -0.90
N ASP A 430 -17.56 1.97 -1.36
CA ASP A 430 -16.94 3.08 -2.07
C ASP A 430 -15.96 3.85 -1.13
N VAL A 431 -16.31 4.09 0.14
CA VAL A 431 -15.39 4.72 1.13
C VAL A 431 -14.21 3.82 1.47
N LEU A 432 -14.43 2.51 1.63
CA LEU A 432 -13.36 1.54 1.92
C LEU A 432 -12.41 1.38 0.73
N ALA A 433 -12.92 1.28 -0.50
CA ALA A 433 -12.11 1.20 -1.72
C ALA A 433 -11.24 2.45 -1.91
N ASN A 434 -11.79 3.64 -1.66
CA ASN A 434 -11.06 4.90 -1.69
C ASN A 434 -10.14 5.12 -0.47
N SER A 435 -10.07 4.16 0.47
CA SER A 435 -9.06 4.07 1.53
C SER A 435 -7.89 3.13 1.18
N GLY A 436 -7.91 2.56 -0.03
CA GLY A 436 -6.86 1.83 -0.76
C GLY A 436 -5.62 1.32 0.00
N GLN A 437 -5.57 0.02 0.29
CA GLN A 437 -4.34 -0.63 0.79
C GLN A 437 -4.10 -2.01 0.14
N ALA A 438 -2.83 -2.34 -0.10
CA ALA A 438 -2.37 -3.60 -0.72
C ALA A 438 -1.30 -4.32 0.12
N GLY A 439 -1.46 -5.63 0.33
CA GLY A 439 -0.54 -6.51 1.08
C GLY A 439 -1.28 -7.66 1.79
N SER A 440 -0.65 -8.27 2.81
CA SER A 440 -1.29 -9.25 3.71
C SER A 440 -2.27 -8.59 4.70
N SER A 441 -3.32 -7.94 4.19
CA SER A 441 -4.37 -7.29 5.00
C SER A 441 -5.72 -7.35 4.29
N ASP A 442 -6.80 -7.37 5.06
CA ASP A 442 -8.18 -7.55 4.57
C ASP A 442 -8.88 -6.27 4.10
N PHE A 443 -8.21 -5.11 4.15
CA PHE A 443 -8.70 -3.85 3.58
C PHE A 443 -9.04 -3.94 2.08
N SER A 444 -8.44 -4.90 1.36
CA SER A 444 -8.77 -5.20 -0.03
C SER A 444 -9.70 -6.42 -0.11
N VAL A 445 -10.98 -6.15 -0.38
CA VAL A 445 -12.03 -7.13 -0.68
C VAL A 445 -12.05 -7.53 -2.16
N LEU A 446 -12.74 -8.64 -2.49
CA LEU A 446 -12.90 -9.07 -3.89
C LEU A 446 -13.81 -8.09 -4.65
N THR A 447 -13.38 -7.66 -5.84
CA THR A 447 -14.15 -6.72 -6.69
C THR A 447 -15.14 -7.47 -7.57
N PRO A 448 -16.18 -6.83 -8.15
CA PRO A 448 -17.09 -7.49 -9.10
C PRO A 448 -16.40 -8.09 -10.33
N LYS A 449 -15.27 -7.50 -10.79
CA LYS A 449 -14.41 -8.13 -11.81
C LYS A 449 -13.79 -9.41 -11.27
N GLY A 450 -13.28 -9.39 -10.03
CA GLY A 450 -12.73 -10.55 -9.33
C GLY A 450 -13.76 -11.67 -9.11
N GLU A 451 -15.00 -11.34 -8.73
CA GLU A 451 -16.09 -12.32 -8.60
C GLU A 451 -16.42 -12.96 -9.96
N SER A 452 -16.50 -12.16 -11.05
CA SER A 452 -16.69 -12.69 -12.40
C SER A 452 -15.51 -13.55 -12.89
N GLN A 453 -14.28 -13.22 -12.53
CA GLN A 453 -13.11 -14.05 -12.82
C GLN A 453 -13.15 -15.36 -12.03
N ALA A 454 -13.54 -15.33 -10.74
CA ALA A 454 -13.70 -16.51 -9.91
C ALA A 454 -14.81 -17.44 -10.43
N GLU A 455 -15.96 -16.89 -10.85
CA GLU A 455 -17.05 -17.65 -11.48
C GLU A 455 -16.61 -18.28 -12.81
N THR A 456 -15.82 -17.58 -13.63
CA THR A 456 -15.30 -18.18 -14.87
C THR A 456 -14.33 -19.34 -14.56
N SER A 457 -13.56 -19.25 -13.46
CA SER A 457 -12.73 -20.36 -13.00
C SER A 457 -13.53 -21.48 -12.33
N ARG A 458 -14.66 -21.20 -11.68
CA ARG A 458 -15.63 -22.22 -11.22
C ARG A 458 -16.14 -23.05 -12.40
N LEU A 459 -16.53 -22.39 -13.50
CA LEU A 459 -16.97 -23.04 -14.73
C LEU A 459 -15.85 -23.84 -15.41
N MET A 460 -14.62 -23.31 -15.42
CA MET A 460 -13.44 -24.00 -15.94
C MET A 460 -13.10 -25.28 -15.16
N LEU A 461 -13.35 -25.27 -13.84
CA LEU A 461 -13.10 -26.39 -12.92
C LEU A 461 -14.36 -27.23 -12.63
N LEU A 462 -15.43 -27.08 -13.41
CA LEU A 462 -16.75 -27.65 -13.10
C LEU A 462 -16.78 -29.19 -13.22
N ALA A 463 -15.94 -29.76 -14.10
CA ALA A 463 -15.78 -31.20 -14.26
C ALA A 463 -14.68 -31.79 -13.35
N ASP A 464 -13.94 -30.96 -12.62
CA ASP A 464 -12.80 -31.38 -11.82
C ASP A 464 -13.22 -31.76 -10.39
N SER A 465 -12.78 -32.94 -9.96
CA SER A 465 -13.04 -33.48 -8.63
C SER A 465 -11.87 -33.21 -7.68
N PHE A 466 -12.19 -32.82 -6.44
CA PHE A 466 -11.23 -32.48 -5.39
C PHE A 466 -11.65 -33.11 -4.06
N ASP A 467 -10.69 -33.36 -3.19
CA ASP A 467 -10.84 -33.96 -1.86
C ASP A 467 -10.74 -32.96 -0.72
N ALA A 468 -10.05 -31.83 -0.94
CA ALA A 468 -10.08 -30.67 -0.05
C ALA A 468 -9.81 -29.39 -0.85
N CYS A 469 -10.20 -28.25 -0.28
CA CYS A 469 -9.81 -26.93 -0.75
C CYS A 469 -9.08 -26.18 0.35
N PHE A 470 -7.76 -26.06 0.25
CA PHE A 470 -6.99 -25.18 1.12
C PHE A 470 -7.14 -23.73 0.64
N THR A 471 -7.39 -22.79 1.55
CA THR A 471 -7.54 -21.37 1.22
C THR A 471 -6.82 -20.49 2.23
N SER A 472 -6.40 -19.29 1.82
CA SER A 472 -5.94 -18.31 2.80
C SER A 472 -7.12 -17.81 3.66
N PRO A 473 -6.89 -17.37 4.91
CA PRO A 473 -7.94 -16.76 5.71
C PRO A 473 -8.37 -15.38 5.22
N LEU A 474 -7.55 -14.70 4.39
CA LEU A 474 -7.80 -13.33 3.96
C LEU A 474 -9.04 -13.26 3.07
N ALA A 475 -9.94 -12.33 3.38
CA ALA A 475 -11.32 -12.24 2.92
C ALA A 475 -11.46 -12.35 1.39
N ARG A 476 -10.61 -11.64 0.62
CA ARG A 476 -10.63 -11.70 -0.86
C ARG A 476 -10.31 -13.09 -1.44
N SER A 477 -9.42 -13.87 -0.80
CA SER A 477 -9.00 -15.19 -1.28
C SER A 477 -9.97 -16.26 -0.79
N ARG A 478 -10.44 -16.16 0.46
CA ARG A 478 -11.54 -16.97 0.98
C ARG A 478 -12.80 -16.79 0.11
N ARG A 479 -13.15 -15.56 -0.27
CA ARG A 479 -14.30 -15.27 -1.14
C ARG A 479 -14.14 -15.85 -2.55
N THR A 480 -12.93 -15.79 -3.13
CA THR A 480 -12.63 -16.50 -4.39
C THR A 480 -12.76 -18.01 -4.22
N ALA A 481 -12.34 -18.57 -3.08
CA ALA A 481 -12.46 -19.98 -2.78
C ALA A 481 -13.93 -20.41 -2.63
N GLU A 482 -14.75 -19.67 -1.88
CA GLU A 482 -16.20 -19.87 -1.79
C GLU A 482 -16.87 -19.95 -3.17
N ILE A 483 -16.53 -19.02 -4.07
CA ILE A 483 -17.09 -18.98 -5.43
C ILE A 483 -16.60 -20.17 -6.27
N ILE A 484 -15.32 -20.52 -6.23
CA ILE A 484 -14.79 -21.64 -7.03
C ILE A 484 -15.27 -23.00 -6.49
N TRP A 485 -15.45 -23.13 -5.17
CA TRP A 485 -15.83 -24.36 -4.48
C TRP A 485 -17.33 -24.63 -4.56
N ASP A 486 -18.14 -23.59 -4.38
CA ASP A 486 -19.59 -23.58 -4.62
C ASP A 486 -20.36 -24.69 -3.89
N THR A 487 -20.87 -25.69 -4.61
CA THR A 487 -21.77 -26.73 -4.08
C THR A 487 -21.07 -28.06 -3.79
N ARG A 488 -19.73 -28.06 -3.61
CA ARG A 488 -18.96 -29.27 -3.27
C ARG A 488 -19.04 -29.56 -1.76
N ASP A 489 -19.57 -30.74 -1.40
CA ASP A 489 -19.82 -31.21 -0.02
C ASP A 489 -18.58 -31.45 0.88
N LYS A 490 -17.38 -31.01 0.49
CA LYS A 490 -16.13 -31.24 1.24
C LYS A 490 -15.59 -29.94 1.85
N ASP A 491 -14.79 -30.04 2.91
CA ASP A 491 -14.38 -28.88 3.71
C ASP A 491 -13.47 -27.88 2.99
N LEU A 492 -13.69 -26.60 3.30
CA LEU A 492 -12.86 -25.46 2.91
C LEU A 492 -11.88 -25.18 4.06
N ILE A 493 -10.61 -25.58 3.91
CA ILE A 493 -9.60 -25.60 4.97
C ILE A 493 -8.83 -24.26 4.98
N PRO A 494 -8.98 -23.38 6.00
CA PRO A 494 -8.22 -22.15 6.09
C PRO A 494 -6.80 -22.41 6.62
N ASP A 495 -5.78 -22.06 5.84
CA ASP A 495 -4.37 -22.11 6.25
C ASP A 495 -3.78 -20.69 6.29
N TYR A 496 -3.24 -20.30 7.45
CA TYR A 496 -2.73 -18.95 7.66
C TYR A 496 -1.51 -18.61 6.80
N ASP A 497 -0.63 -19.57 6.52
CA ASP A 497 0.60 -19.30 5.74
C ASP A 497 0.31 -19.09 4.24
N LEU A 498 -0.88 -19.49 3.76
CA LEU A 498 -1.40 -19.15 2.44
C LEU A 498 -1.80 -17.67 2.29
N ARG A 499 -1.66 -16.83 3.32
CA ARG A 499 -1.86 -15.38 3.19
C ARG A 499 -0.84 -14.74 2.23
N GLU A 500 -1.17 -13.57 1.67
CA GLU A 500 -0.30 -12.87 0.71
C GLU A 500 1.07 -12.51 1.32
N ILE A 501 2.03 -12.11 0.48
CA ILE A 501 3.31 -11.57 0.94
C ILE A 501 3.15 -10.37 1.89
N ASP A 502 3.95 -10.37 2.97
CA ASP A 502 4.07 -9.27 3.91
C ASP A 502 4.95 -8.18 3.31
N LEU A 503 4.44 -6.96 3.20
CA LEU A 503 5.17 -5.84 2.59
C LEU A 503 5.63 -4.79 3.62
N TYR A 504 5.36 -5.00 4.91
CA TYR A 504 5.82 -4.15 6.01
C TYR A 504 5.57 -2.66 5.71
N SER A 505 6.56 -1.77 5.79
CA SER A 505 6.35 -0.35 5.49
C SER A 505 6.00 0.00 4.02
N PHE A 506 6.11 -0.95 3.07
CA PHE A 506 5.57 -0.82 1.71
C PHE A 506 4.08 -1.23 1.63
N GLN A 507 3.54 -1.92 2.63
CA GLN A 507 2.14 -2.32 2.69
C GLN A 507 1.24 -1.08 2.68
N GLY A 508 0.16 -1.15 1.91
CA GLY A 508 -0.76 -0.03 1.69
C GLY A 508 -0.41 0.88 0.51
N LEU A 509 0.86 1.00 0.13
CA LEU A 509 1.30 2.04 -0.82
C LEU A 509 1.00 1.74 -2.29
N LEU A 510 0.65 2.79 -3.04
CA LEU A 510 0.59 2.81 -4.49
C LEU A 510 2.01 2.80 -5.09
N LYS A 511 2.15 2.30 -6.34
CA LYS A 511 3.46 2.19 -7.02
C LYS A 511 4.23 3.51 -7.15
N HIS A 512 3.55 4.66 -7.16
CA HIS A 512 4.21 5.97 -7.22
C HIS A 512 4.66 6.44 -5.84
N GLU A 513 3.82 6.29 -4.80
CA GLU A 513 4.16 6.60 -3.41
C GLU A 513 5.35 5.77 -2.92
N GLY A 514 5.38 4.47 -3.21
CA GLY A 514 6.51 3.61 -2.90
C GLY A 514 7.81 4.04 -3.60
N LYS A 515 7.72 4.50 -4.87
CA LYS A 515 8.87 5.04 -5.61
C LYS A 515 9.36 6.36 -5.03
N GLU A 516 8.45 7.24 -4.62
CA GLU A 516 8.75 8.55 -4.07
C GLU A 516 9.34 8.46 -2.65
N LYS A 517 8.73 7.66 -1.78
CA LYS A 517 9.10 7.49 -0.38
C LYS A 517 10.33 6.60 -0.18
N TYR A 518 10.44 5.51 -0.96
CA TYR A 518 11.48 4.49 -0.76
C TYR A 518 12.48 4.36 -1.91
N GLY A 519 12.39 5.19 -2.95
CA GLY A 519 13.45 5.48 -3.91
C GLY A 519 14.34 4.30 -4.31
N ALA A 520 15.54 4.22 -3.71
CA ALA A 520 16.52 3.16 -3.96
C ALA A 520 16.06 1.77 -3.48
N LEU A 521 15.44 1.66 -2.31
CA LEU A 521 14.89 0.40 -1.80
C LEU A 521 13.69 -0.06 -2.64
N PHE A 522 12.87 0.87 -3.16
CA PHE A 522 11.81 0.53 -4.10
C PHE A 522 12.35 0.06 -5.47
N GLN A 523 13.51 0.56 -5.90
CA GLN A 523 14.22 0.02 -7.07
C GLN A 523 14.84 -1.36 -6.79
N GLN A 524 15.36 -1.61 -5.58
CA GLN A 524 15.82 -2.94 -5.15
C GLN A 524 14.66 -3.93 -5.16
N TRP A 525 13.51 -3.56 -4.58
CA TRP A 525 12.26 -4.34 -4.62
C TRP A 525 11.75 -4.66 -6.03
N GLN A 526 12.11 -3.86 -7.05
CA GLN A 526 11.80 -4.14 -8.45
C GLN A 526 12.83 -5.08 -9.11
N LYS A 527 14.13 -4.87 -8.86
CA LYS A 527 15.24 -5.54 -9.57
C LYS A 527 15.75 -6.82 -8.90
N ASN A 528 15.84 -6.85 -7.58
CA ASN A 528 16.25 -7.99 -6.77
C ASN A 528 15.38 -8.04 -5.51
N PRO A 529 14.15 -8.57 -5.62
CA PRO A 529 13.21 -8.65 -4.50
C PRO A 529 13.62 -9.70 -3.46
N SER A 530 14.37 -10.75 -3.83
CA SER A 530 14.87 -11.81 -2.95
C SER A 530 15.89 -11.35 -1.91
N ASP A 531 16.68 -10.31 -2.25
CA ASP A 531 17.63 -9.67 -1.33
C ASP A 531 17.14 -8.31 -0.82
N CYS A 532 15.90 -7.94 -1.13
CA CYS A 532 15.31 -6.68 -0.67
C CYS A 532 14.85 -6.81 0.78
N SER A 533 15.55 -6.13 1.70
CA SER A 533 15.11 -6.06 3.10
C SER A 533 14.22 -4.84 3.35
N ILE A 534 12.99 -5.07 3.85
CA ILE A 534 12.05 -4.02 4.23
C ILE A 534 11.91 -4.07 5.75
N ASP A 535 12.18 -2.96 6.44
CA ASP A 535 12.15 -2.84 7.91
C ASP A 535 13.01 -3.87 8.68
N GLY A 536 13.99 -4.51 8.03
CA GLY A 536 14.84 -5.58 8.59
C GLY A 536 14.34 -7.00 8.28
N HIS A 537 13.15 -7.14 7.73
CA HIS A 537 12.56 -8.38 7.23
C HIS A 537 12.99 -8.68 5.79
N TYR A 538 12.75 -9.89 5.28
CA TYR A 538 13.05 -10.29 3.89
C TYR A 538 11.81 -10.93 3.24
N PRO A 539 10.84 -10.12 2.76
CA PRO A 539 9.51 -10.56 2.35
C PRO A 539 9.43 -11.80 1.46
N VAL A 540 10.33 -11.95 0.49
CA VAL A 540 10.33 -13.08 -0.44
C VAL A 540 10.89 -14.36 0.20
N ARG A 541 11.86 -14.22 1.11
CA ARG A 541 12.45 -15.36 1.82
C ARG A 541 11.45 -15.91 2.83
N GLU A 542 10.85 -15.03 3.62
CA GLU A 542 9.79 -15.35 4.57
C GLU A 542 8.55 -15.96 3.88
N LEU A 543 8.25 -15.53 2.64
CA LEU A 543 7.22 -16.15 1.80
C LEU A 543 7.60 -17.56 1.33
N TRP A 544 8.85 -17.81 0.96
CA TRP A 544 9.35 -19.13 0.57
C TRP A 544 9.37 -20.10 1.76
N ASP A 545 9.74 -19.62 2.94
CA ASP A 545 9.69 -20.40 4.18
C ASP A 545 8.24 -20.81 4.51
N ARG A 546 7.30 -19.87 4.39
CA ARG A 546 5.84 -20.15 4.50
C ARG A 546 5.37 -21.16 3.45
N ALA A 547 5.75 -21.00 2.18
CA ALA A 547 5.33 -21.90 1.11
C ALA A 547 5.86 -23.34 1.29
N GLN A 548 7.07 -23.51 1.82
CA GLN A 548 7.59 -24.83 2.22
C GLN A 548 6.76 -25.46 3.35
N GLY A 549 6.46 -24.70 4.40
CA GLY A 549 5.62 -25.15 5.51
C GLY A 549 4.17 -25.50 5.10
N CYS A 550 3.61 -24.80 4.10
CA CYS A 550 2.33 -25.16 3.48
C CYS A 550 2.40 -26.54 2.79
N TRP A 551 3.47 -26.85 2.06
CA TRP A 551 3.58 -28.12 1.34
C TRP A 551 3.64 -29.33 2.26
N GLU A 552 4.31 -29.23 3.42
CA GLU A 552 4.27 -30.31 4.42
C GLU A 552 2.83 -30.64 4.81
N ARG A 553 2.01 -29.62 5.10
CA ARG A 553 0.61 -29.80 5.51
C ARG A 553 -0.26 -30.32 4.38
N ILE A 554 -0.18 -29.71 3.19
CA ILE A 554 -0.95 -30.10 2.00
C ILE A 554 -0.65 -31.55 1.58
N LEU A 555 0.63 -31.98 1.62
CA LEU A 555 1.03 -33.34 1.24
C LEU A 555 0.81 -34.39 2.35
N THR A 556 0.54 -33.99 3.59
CA THR A 556 0.08 -34.90 4.65
C THR A 556 -1.43 -35.17 4.63
N HIS A 557 -2.20 -34.47 3.79
CA HIS A 557 -3.63 -34.69 3.65
C HIS A 557 -3.92 -35.98 2.86
N GLU A 558 -4.92 -36.77 3.28
CA GLU A 558 -5.22 -38.09 2.67
C GLU A 558 -5.86 -38.01 1.27
N GLY A 559 -6.20 -36.81 0.81
CA GLY A 559 -6.83 -36.56 -0.50
C GLY A 559 -5.89 -36.78 -1.69
N LYS A 560 -6.41 -37.37 -2.78
CA LYS A 560 -5.67 -37.62 -4.02
C LYS A 560 -5.66 -36.40 -4.96
N SER A 561 -6.67 -35.55 -4.87
CA SER A 561 -6.80 -34.30 -5.64
C SER A 561 -7.09 -33.15 -4.68
N VAL A 562 -6.29 -32.09 -4.68
CA VAL A 562 -6.42 -30.97 -3.72
C VAL A 562 -6.41 -29.64 -4.46
N LEU A 563 -7.40 -28.79 -4.16
CA LEU A 563 -7.44 -27.41 -4.65
C LEU A 563 -6.75 -26.48 -3.64
N VAL A 564 -6.02 -25.48 -4.13
CA VAL A 564 -5.41 -24.43 -3.30
C VAL A 564 -5.78 -23.05 -3.85
N VAL A 565 -6.46 -22.23 -3.04
CA VAL A 565 -6.96 -20.90 -3.43
C VAL A 565 -6.37 -19.81 -2.51
N ALA A 566 -5.18 -19.35 -2.87
CA ALA A 566 -4.43 -18.32 -2.15
C ALA A 566 -4.25 -17.03 -3.00
N HIS A 567 -3.14 -16.32 -2.85
CA HIS A 567 -2.86 -15.02 -3.51
C HIS A 567 -1.73 -15.12 -4.54
N ASN A 568 -1.34 -13.98 -5.13
CA ASN A 568 -0.45 -13.96 -6.29
C ASN A 568 0.97 -14.41 -5.92
N ALA A 569 1.60 -13.76 -4.94
CA ALA A 569 3.00 -14.06 -4.61
C ALA A 569 3.14 -15.47 -4.01
N VAL A 570 2.26 -15.84 -3.10
CA VAL A 570 2.28 -17.15 -2.43
C VAL A 570 2.04 -18.31 -3.39
N ASN A 571 1.20 -18.17 -4.43
CA ASN A 571 1.05 -19.20 -5.47
C ASN A 571 2.33 -19.39 -6.30
N GLN A 572 3.05 -18.31 -6.61
CA GLN A 572 4.36 -18.42 -7.27
C GLN A 572 5.38 -19.14 -6.38
N ALA A 573 5.40 -18.81 -5.08
CA ALA A 573 6.27 -19.46 -4.10
C ALA A 573 5.93 -20.95 -3.93
N LEU A 574 4.66 -21.33 -3.91
CA LEU A 574 4.22 -22.73 -3.87
C LEU A 574 4.68 -23.50 -5.12
N VAL A 575 4.44 -22.97 -6.32
CA VAL A 575 4.89 -23.63 -7.56
C VAL A 575 6.41 -23.75 -7.60
N ALA A 576 7.15 -22.68 -7.28
CA ALA A 576 8.61 -22.70 -7.26
C ALA A 576 9.17 -23.71 -6.23
N THR A 577 8.69 -23.67 -4.98
CA THR A 577 9.15 -24.59 -3.92
C THR A 577 8.81 -26.05 -4.22
N SER A 578 7.66 -26.34 -4.87
CA SER A 578 7.31 -27.70 -5.32
C SER A 578 8.29 -28.28 -6.35
N LEU A 579 8.92 -27.40 -7.15
CA LEU A 579 9.97 -27.76 -8.11
C LEU A 579 11.39 -27.70 -7.48
N GLY A 580 11.53 -27.34 -6.20
CA GLY A 580 12.83 -27.15 -5.54
C GLY A 580 13.55 -25.85 -5.90
N LEU A 581 12.83 -24.85 -6.43
CA LEU A 581 13.38 -23.57 -6.91
C LEU A 581 13.39 -22.50 -5.81
N GLY A 582 14.47 -21.72 -5.73
CA GLY A 582 14.69 -20.71 -4.70
C GLY A 582 13.99 -19.37 -4.96
N THR A 583 14.23 -18.43 -4.05
CA THR A 583 13.60 -17.09 -4.03
C THR A 583 13.92 -16.23 -5.26
N GLU A 584 15.00 -16.55 -5.96
CA GLU A 584 15.41 -15.94 -7.23
C GLU A 584 14.43 -16.17 -8.39
N TYR A 585 13.50 -17.13 -8.25
CA TYR A 585 12.40 -17.37 -9.20
C TYR A 585 11.13 -16.54 -8.91
N PHE A 586 11.15 -15.66 -7.89
CA PHE A 586 10.03 -14.79 -7.60
C PHE A 586 9.76 -13.80 -8.75
N ARG A 587 8.53 -13.82 -9.27
CA ARG A 587 8.07 -13.13 -10.49
C ARG A 587 8.65 -13.67 -11.80
N THR A 588 9.32 -14.82 -11.79
CA THR A 588 9.81 -15.52 -12.99
C THR A 588 8.79 -16.54 -13.51
N LEU A 589 8.15 -17.29 -12.61
CA LEU A 589 6.95 -18.10 -12.90
C LEU A 589 5.73 -17.28 -12.48
N LEU A 590 4.92 -16.78 -13.42
CA LEU A 590 3.79 -15.90 -13.07
C LEU A 590 2.53 -16.66 -12.66
N GLN A 591 1.77 -16.07 -11.74
CA GLN A 591 0.37 -16.39 -11.49
C GLN A 591 -0.50 -15.15 -11.78
N SER A 592 -1.62 -15.34 -12.46
CA SER A 592 -2.64 -14.32 -12.72
C SER A 592 -3.84 -14.48 -11.78
N ASN A 593 -4.63 -13.42 -11.59
CA ASN A 593 -5.85 -13.49 -10.80
C ASN A 593 -6.82 -14.54 -11.38
N CYS A 594 -7.21 -15.51 -10.56
CA CYS A 594 -8.04 -16.66 -10.91
C CYS A 594 -7.48 -17.56 -12.04
N GLY A 595 -6.20 -17.43 -12.41
CA GLY A 595 -5.51 -18.44 -13.22
C GLY A 595 -5.23 -19.70 -12.40
N ALA A 596 -5.36 -20.87 -13.02
CA ALA A 596 -5.09 -22.17 -12.40
C ALA A 596 -3.67 -22.66 -12.75
N SER A 597 -3.00 -23.34 -11.81
CA SER A 597 -1.72 -24.02 -12.02
C SER A 597 -1.83 -25.44 -11.46
N VAL A 598 -1.24 -26.43 -12.13
CA VAL A 598 -1.44 -27.86 -11.87
C VAL A 598 -0.09 -28.53 -11.62
N LEU A 599 0.01 -29.25 -10.50
CA LEU A 599 1.19 -29.98 -10.07
C LEU A 599 0.83 -31.45 -9.90
N ASP A 600 1.36 -32.31 -10.76
CA ASP A 600 1.27 -33.76 -10.60
C ASP A 600 2.34 -34.23 -9.60
N PHE A 601 1.93 -34.74 -8.43
CA PHE A 601 2.82 -35.31 -7.41
C PHE A 601 2.82 -36.83 -7.50
N THR A 602 4.00 -37.44 -7.66
CA THR A 602 4.15 -38.90 -7.76
C THR A 602 5.00 -39.47 -6.63
N PRO A 603 4.46 -40.35 -5.75
CA PRO A 603 5.20 -40.99 -4.66
C PRO A 603 6.45 -41.74 -5.13
N GLN A 604 7.57 -41.57 -4.42
CA GLN A 604 8.80 -42.32 -4.68
C GLN A 604 9.04 -43.43 -3.65
N PRO A 605 9.54 -44.61 -4.07
CA PRO A 605 9.84 -45.70 -3.16
C PRO A 605 10.98 -45.36 -2.19
N GLY A 606 10.88 -45.87 -0.97
CA GLY A 606 11.92 -45.71 0.06
C GLY A 606 11.87 -44.41 0.86
N GLY A 607 10.71 -43.71 0.91
CA GLY A 607 10.53 -42.53 1.74
C GLY A 607 11.24 -41.27 1.21
N ARG A 608 11.51 -41.22 -0.09
CA ARG A 608 11.99 -40.01 -0.78
C ARG A 608 10.82 -39.04 -1.00
N PRO A 609 11.08 -37.72 -1.13
CA PRO A 609 10.08 -36.78 -1.61
C PRO A 609 9.46 -37.24 -2.94
N PRO A 610 8.18 -36.95 -3.19
CA PRO A 610 7.55 -37.24 -4.47
C PRO A 610 8.27 -36.50 -5.61
N SER A 611 8.32 -37.10 -6.80
CA SER A 611 8.65 -36.35 -8.02
C SER A 611 7.46 -35.46 -8.39
N VAL A 612 7.75 -34.20 -8.73
CA VAL A 612 6.76 -33.17 -9.04
C VAL A 612 6.87 -32.81 -10.53
N CYS A 613 5.74 -32.75 -11.22
CA CYS A 613 5.66 -32.26 -12.59
C CYS A 613 4.68 -31.07 -12.65
N LEU A 614 5.18 -29.90 -13.06
CA LEU A 614 4.37 -28.73 -13.38
C LEU A 614 3.63 -28.99 -14.69
N ASN A 615 2.41 -29.53 -14.55
CA ASN A 615 1.58 -29.95 -15.67
C ASN A 615 1.08 -28.74 -16.46
N ARG A 616 0.64 -27.68 -15.76
CA ARG A 616 0.22 -26.39 -16.34
C ARG A 616 0.61 -25.24 -15.41
N LEU A 617 1.12 -24.15 -15.96
CA LEU A 617 1.32 -22.89 -15.25
C LEU A 617 0.35 -21.84 -15.77
N ASN A 618 -0.45 -21.27 -14.87
CA ASN A 618 -1.24 -20.07 -15.10
C ASN A 618 -2.21 -20.15 -16.29
N GLN A 619 -3.01 -21.23 -16.34
CA GLN A 619 -4.16 -21.34 -17.24
C GLN A 619 -5.24 -20.35 -16.78
N THR A 620 -5.28 -19.19 -17.44
CA THR A 620 -6.26 -18.13 -17.21
C THR A 620 -7.52 -18.32 -18.08
N PRO A 621 -8.73 -17.96 -17.58
CA PRO A 621 -9.91 -17.90 -18.43
C PRO A 621 -9.87 -16.78 -19.49
N SER A 622 -9.05 -15.74 -19.26
CA SER A 622 -8.71 -14.70 -20.23
C SER A 622 -7.50 -15.09 -21.07
N SER A 623 -7.42 -14.57 -22.30
CA SER A 623 -6.25 -14.77 -23.18
C SER A 623 -4.91 -14.41 -22.48
N PRO A 624 -3.92 -15.32 -22.44
CA PRO A 624 -2.70 -15.14 -21.66
C PRO A 624 -1.75 -14.10 -22.30
N ILE A 625 -1.87 -13.91 -23.60
CA ILE A 625 -1.03 -13.05 -24.44
C ILE A 625 -1.41 -11.55 -24.39
N SER A 626 -2.33 -11.14 -23.53
CA SER A 626 -2.76 -9.74 -23.40
C SER A 626 -1.60 -8.77 -23.18
N ALA A 627 -1.74 -7.52 -23.65
CA ALA A 627 -0.76 -6.45 -23.55
C ALA A 627 -0.58 -5.87 -22.12
N GLU A 628 -1.03 -6.59 -21.09
CA GLU A 628 -0.84 -6.22 -19.69
C GLU A 628 0.58 -6.54 -19.18
N SER A 629 0.98 -5.89 -18.08
CA SER A 629 2.35 -5.87 -17.57
C SER A 629 2.81 -7.17 -16.88
N SER A 630 3.75 -7.90 -17.49
CA SER A 630 4.42 -9.07 -16.91
C SER A 630 5.20 -8.71 -15.64
N ALA A 631 5.01 -9.44 -14.54
CA ALA A 631 5.61 -9.11 -13.23
C ALA A 631 5.37 -7.65 -12.76
N GLY A 632 4.36 -6.96 -13.29
CA GLY A 632 4.12 -5.54 -13.03
C GLY A 632 5.04 -4.56 -13.78
N ARG A 633 5.83 -5.05 -14.74
CA ARG A 633 6.66 -4.31 -15.72
C ARG A 633 6.04 -4.41 -17.13
N LYS A 634 6.20 -3.40 -17.99
CA LYS A 634 5.87 -3.56 -19.42
C LYS A 634 6.88 -4.52 -20.07
N SER A 635 6.45 -5.30 -21.06
CA SER A 635 7.34 -6.08 -21.93
C SER A 635 6.89 -5.88 -23.38
N SER A 636 7.81 -5.41 -24.23
CA SER A 636 7.62 -5.30 -25.69
C SER A 636 8.21 -6.49 -26.46
N LYS A 637 8.98 -7.35 -25.79
CA LYS A 637 9.70 -8.47 -26.39
C LYS A 637 9.17 -9.80 -25.82
N ARG A 638 8.84 -10.74 -26.70
CA ARG A 638 8.17 -12.00 -26.34
C ARG A 638 8.54 -13.15 -27.27
N ILE A 639 8.71 -14.33 -26.69
CA ILE A 639 8.71 -15.62 -27.41
C ILE A 639 7.44 -16.37 -27.03
N ILE A 640 6.73 -16.93 -28.02
CA ILE A 640 5.59 -17.83 -27.81
C ILE A 640 5.99 -19.20 -28.35
N LEU A 641 6.10 -20.19 -27.48
CA LEU A 641 6.33 -21.58 -27.86
C LEU A 641 4.98 -22.22 -28.17
N VAL A 642 4.77 -22.70 -29.38
CA VAL A 642 3.56 -23.40 -29.85
C VAL A 642 3.91 -24.86 -30.11
N CYS A 643 3.38 -25.76 -29.31
CA CYS A 643 3.49 -27.18 -29.60
C CYS A 643 2.71 -27.50 -30.88
N GLN A 644 3.31 -28.25 -31.80
CA GLN A 644 2.66 -28.64 -33.05
C GLN A 644 1.33 -29.37 -32.79
N GLY A 645 0.38 -29.28 -33.73
CA GLY A 645 -0.89 -29.99 -33.62
C GLY A 645 -0.73 -31.52 -33.72
N ALA A 646 -1.71 -32.24 -33.20
CA ALA A 646 -1.73 -33.70 -33.15
C ALA A 646 -1.63 -34.35 -34.55
N THR A 647 -0.86 -35.43 -34.64
CA THR A 647 -0.64 -36.22 -35.86
C THR A 647 -1.27 -37.60 -35.74
N GLN A 648 -1.30 -38.39 -36.81
CA GLN A 648 -1.89 -39.73 -36.76
C GLN A 648 -1.19 -40.65 -35.73
N SER A 649 0.10 -40.44 -35.48
CA SER A 649 0.90 -41.20 -34.50
C SER A 649 0.82 -40.68 -33.06
N SER A 650 0.27 -39.48 -32.79
CA SER A 650 -0.01 -39.05 -31.41
C SER A 650 -1.42 -39.42 -30.92
N SER A 651 -2.35 -39.74 -31.84
CA SER A 651 -3.73 -40.15 -31.51
C SER A 651 -3.93 -41.64 -31.24
N GLU A 652 -3.05 -42.52 -31.72
CA GLU A 652 -3.13 -43.98 -31.49
C GLU A 652 -1.75 -44.53 -31.09
N GLY A 653 -1.70 -45.44 -30.11
CA GLY A 653 -0.48 -46.17 -29.71
C GLY A 653 0.00 -47.23 -30.72
N SER A 654 -0.22 -46.97 -32.01
CA SER A 654 -0.01 -47.87 -33.14
C SER A 654 1.42 -47.82 -33.68
N LEU A 655 1.84 -48.86 -34.40
CA LEU A 655 3.21 -48.96 -34.93
C LEU A 655 3.34 -48.27 -36.29
N GLY A 656 4.19 -47.24 -36.36
CA GLY A 656 4.91 -46.87 -37.58
C GLY A 656 4.27 -45.77 -38.43
N GLY A 657 4.65 -44.52 -38.14
CA GLY A 657 4.58 -43.39 -39.07
C GLY A 657 5.91 -42.62 -39.01
N VAL A 658 6.52 -42.34 -40.16
CA VAL A 658 7.76 -41.55 -40.26
C VAL A 658 7.43 -40.07 -40.09
N GLY A 659 8.35 -39.26 -39.55
CA GLY A 659 8.22 -37.86 -39.09
C GLY A 659 7.81 -36.79 -40.11
N TYR A 660 7.33 -37.22 -41.27
CA TYR A 660 6.60 -36.41 -42.25
C TYR A 660 5.07 -36.64 -42.15
N ALA A 661 4.59 -37.15 -41.01
CA ALA A 661 3.17 -37.31 -40.73
C ALA A 661 2.49 -35.93 -40.66
N PRO A 662 1.48 -35.64 -41.50
CA PRO A 662 0.75 -34.38 -41.45
C PRO A 662 -0.20 -34.33 -40.24
N LEU A 663 -0.74 -33.15 -39.98
CA LEU A 663 -1.76 -32.96 -38.95
C LEU A 663 -2.96 -33.90 -39.16
N ASN A 664 -3.44 -34.51 -38.07
CA ASN A 664 -4.74 -35.19 -38.06
C ASN A 664 -5.88 -34.15 -37.92
N MET A 665 -7.14 -34.59 -37.94
CA MET A 665 -8.29 -33.66 -37.85
C MET A 665 -8.30 -32.81 -36.56
N LEU A 666 -7.82 -33.35 -35.44
CA LEU A 666 -7.64 -32.59 -34.20
C LEU A 666 -6.47 -31.60 -34.32
N GLY A 667 -5.35 -32.02 -34.91
CA GLY A 667 -4.18 -31.16 -35.16
C GLY A 667 -4.50 -29.94 -36.00
N VAL A 668 -5.29 -30.09 -37.07
CA VAL A 668 -5.77 -28.97 -37.90
C VAL A 668 -6.62 -27.99 -37.07
N ILE A 669 -7.50 -28.50 -36.21
CA ILE A 669 -8.34 -27.67 -35.32
C ILE A 669 -7.48 -26.96 -34.26
N GLN A 670 -6.45 -27.62 -33.71
CA GLN A 670 -5.50 -27.03 -32.76
C GLN A 670 -4.67 -25.91 -33.40
N ALA A 671 -4.18 -26.11 -34.63
CA ALA A 671 -3.48 -25.09 -35.40
C ALA A 671 -4.38 -23.87 -35.67
N GLN A 672 -5.62 -24.10 -36.15
CA GLN A 672 -6.60 -23.03 -36.38
C GLN A 672 -6.97 -22.28 -35.09
N LYS A 673 -7.18 -22.98 -33.97
CA LYS A 673 -7.49 -22.34 -32.68
C LYS A 673 -6.30 -21.58 -32.10
N THR A 674 -5.07 -21.98 -32.40
CA THR A 674 -3.86 -21.24 -32.02
C THR A 674 -3.68 -20.00 -32.91
N ALA A 675 -3.98 -20.10 -34.21
CA ALA A 675 -4.00 -18.96 -35.11
C ALA A 675 -5.07 -17.91 -34.72
N GLU A 676 -6.27 -18.36 -34.36
CA GLU A 676 -7.35 -17.52 -33.82
C GLU A 676 -6.97 -16.84 -32.50
N LEU A 677 -6.31 -17.56 -31.59
CA LEU A 677 -5.79 -16.98 -30.35
C LEU A 677 -4.77 -15.85 -30.64
N LEU A 678 -3.83 -16.09 -31.56
CA LEU A 678 -2.76 -15.15 -31.89
C LEU A 678 -3.21 -13.96 -32.75
N LEU A 679 -4.43 -13.95 -33.27
CA LEU A 679 -4.97 -12.98 -34.23
C LEU A 679 -4.70 -11.50 -33.88
N ASP A 680 -4.97 -11.12 -32.63
CA ASP A 680 -4.83 -9.72 -32.17
C ASP A 680 -3.36 -9.29 -31.96
N LEU A 681 -2.41 -10.24 -31.93
CA LEU A 681 -0.99 -9.91 -31.88
C LEU A 681 -0.48 -9.47 -33.26
N LYS A 682 0.57 -8.66 -33.22
CA LYS A 682 1.45 -8.44 -34.36
C LYS A 682 2.62 -9.42 -34.24
N VAL A 683 2.50 -10.61 -34.84
CA VAL A 683 3.63 -11.55 -34.94
C VAL A 683 4.65 -10.99 -35.93
N ASN A 684 5.94 -11.01 -35.58
CA ASN A 684 7.00 -10.45 -36.42
C ASN A 684 7.74 -11.54 -37.23
N SER A 685 8.01 -12.69 -36.59
CA SER A 685 8.55 -13.88 -37.26
C SER A 685 7.98 -15.17 -36.66
N ILE A 686 7.83 -16.19 -37.50
CA ILE A 686 7.44 -17.57 -37.14
C ILE A 686 8.62 -18.46 -37.45
N ILE A 687 9.09 -19.23 -36.48
CA ILE A 687 10.29 -20.07 -36.57
C ILE A 687 9.88 -21.49 -36.23
N CYS A 688 9.92 -22.39 -37.21
CA CYS A 688 9.36 -23.73 -37.08
C CYS A 688 10.38 -24.84 -37.29
N SER A 689 10.12 -26.00 -36.68
CA SER A 689 10.70 -27.28 -37.10
C SER A 689 10.38 -27.54 -38.57
N PRO A 690 11.30 -28.11 -39.38
CA PRO A 690 11.03 -28.49 -40.77
C PRO A 690 10.04 -29.67 -40.93
N GLN A 691 9.58 -30.27 -39.83
CA GLN A 691 8.61 -31.37 -39.83
C GLN A 691 7.23 -30.91 -40.28
N VAL A 692 6.53 -31.77 -41.03
CA VAL A 692 5.27 -31.42 -41.72
C VAL A 692 4.22 -30.86 -40.75
N ALA A 693 4.00 -31.50 -39.60
CA ALA A 693 3.05 -31.02 -38.59
C ALA A 693 3.37 -29.62 -38.05
N ALA A 694 4.64 -29.27 -37.87
CA ALA A 694 5.06 -27.94 -37.44
C ALA A 694 4.93 -26.90 -38.55
N VAL A 695 5.24 -27.27 -39.81
CA VAL A 695 5.06 -26.43 -41.00
C VAL A 695 3.58 -26.17 -41.31
N ASP A 696 2.72 -27.19 -41.21
CA ASP A 696 1.26 -27.07 -41.33
C ASP A 696 0.71 -26.10 -40.26
N THR A 697 1.17 -26.27 -39.01
CA THR A 697 0.79 -25.40 -37.88
C THR A 697 1.27 -23.95 -38.10
N ALA A 698 2.48 -23.76 -38.62
CA ALA A 698 3.03 -22.44 -38.95
C ALA A 698 2.25 -21.75 -40.09
N THR A 699 1.91 -22.49 -41.15
CA THR A 699 1.12 -22.00 -42.28
C THR A 699 -0.24 -21.47 -41.82
N ALA A 700 -0.96 -22.24 -41.00
CA ALA A 700 -2.26 -21.81 -40.47
C ALA A 700 -2.19 -20.52 -39.63
N ILE A 701 -1.12 -20.31 -38.88
CA ILE A 701 -0.89 -19.06 -38.11
C ILE A 701 -0.51 -17.92 -39.05
N CYS A 702 0.29 -18.17 -40.08
CA CYS A 702 0.73 -17.18 -41.06
C CYS A 702 -0.45 -16.65 -41.89
N GLU A 703 -1.29 -17.54 -42.43
CA GLU A 703 -2.49 -17.17 -43.21
C GLU A 703 -3.43 -16.24 -42.43
N VAL A 704 -3.65 -16.53 -41.14
CA VAL A 704 -4.51 -15.71 -40.27
C VAL A 704 -3.86 -14.37 -39.92
N GLN A 705 -2.55 -14.32 -39.68
CA GLN A 705 -1.81 -13.07 -39.44
C GLN A 705 -1.79 -12.15 -40.68
N GLU A 706 -1.60 -12.71 -41.87
CA GLU A 706 -1.67 -11.96 -43.13
C GLU A 706 -3.09 -11.40 -43.37
N ALA A 707 -4.11 -12.23 -43.18
CA ALA A 707 -5.52 -11.87 -43.33
C ALA A 707 -6.01 -10.83 -42.30
N ALA A 708 -5.42 -10.78 -41.09
CA ALA A 708 -5.76 -9.79 -40.07
C ALA A 708 -5.58 -8.34 -40.55
N GLY A 709 -4.61 -8.08 -41.44
CA GLY A 709 -4.40 -6.77 -42.06
C GLY A 709 -5.53 -6.33 -42.99
N CYS A 710 -6.31 -7.28 -43.53
CA CYS A 710 -7.41 -7.02 -44.46
C CYS A 710 -8.77 -6.75 -43.78
N LEU A 711 -8.83 -6.82 -42.45
CA LEU A 711 -10.04 -6.49 -41.66
C LEU A 711 -10.07 -5.01 -41.21
N GLY A 712 -8.98 -4.26 -41.40
CA GLY A 712 -8.87 -2.83 -41.11
C GLY A 712 -9.04 -1.95 -42.34
N ALA A 713 -9.38 -0.66 -42.13
CA ALA A 713 -9.72 0.27 -43.20
C ALA A 713 -8.59 0.57 -44.22
N ASP A 714 -7.33 0.36 -43.83
CA ASP A 714 -6.16 0.67 -44.66
C ASP A 714 -5.69 -0.50 -45.56
N CYS A 715 -6.27 -1.70 -45.39
CA CYS A 715 -6.11 -2.85 -46.29
C CYS A 715 -4.66 -3.25 -46.68
N VAL A 716 -3.69 -3.14 -45.77
CA VAL A 716 -2.30 -3.58 -46.00
C VAL A 716 -2.08 -4.99 -45.40
N PRO A 717 -1.73 -6.02 -46.21
CA PRO A 717 -1.39 -7.34 -45.69
C PRO A 717 -0.16 -7.29 -44.76
N ARG A 718 -0.25 -7.96 -43.61
CA ARG A 718 0.87 -8.09 -42.67
C ARG A 718 1.73 -9.28 -43.04
N TYR A 719 2.76 -9.08 -43.87
CA TYR A 719 3.73 -10.15 -44.15
C TYR A 719 4.46 -10.56 -42.87
N VAL A 720 4.44 -11.86 -42.55
CA VAL A 720 5.14 -12.45 -41.40
C VAL A 720 6.32 -13.28 -41.91
N GLU A 721 7.50 -13.09 -41.32
CA GLU A 721 8.70 -13.79 -41.77
C GLU A 721 8.72 -15.23 -41.24
N MET A 722 8.44 -16.21 -42.10
CA MET A 722 8.49 -17.64 -41.77
C MET A 722 9.90 -18.22 -42.02
N LYS A 723 10.46 -18.90 -41.00
CA LYS A 723 11.79 -19.53 -41.01
C LYS A 723 11.71 -20.98 -40.56
N ASN A 724 12.60 -21.82 -41.12
CA ASN A 724 12.81 -23.19 -40.65
C ASN A 724 14.08 -23.26 -39.80
N LEU A 725 14.03 -23.95 -38.66
CA LEU A 725 15.13 -24.10 -37.72
C LEU A 725 15.32 -25.58 -37.36
N LEU A 726 16.41 -26.19 -37.85
CA LEU A 726 16.76 -27.59 -37.59
C LEU A 726 16.91 -27.89 -36.08
N GLY A 727 17.24 -26.88 -35.26
CA GLY A 727 17.28 -26.99 -33.80
C GLY A 727 15.92 -27.36 -33.15
N LEU A 728 14.80 -27.24 -33.87
CA LEU A 728 13.46 -27.61 -33.38
C LEU A 728 12.97 -28.99 -33.88
N GLU A 729 13.76 -29.68 -34.71
CA GLU A 729 13.45 -31.00 -35.27
C GLU A 729 13.72 -32.13 -34.25
N ILE A 730 12.91 -33.19 -34.21
CA ILE A 730 13.20 -34.38 -33.38
C ILE A 730 13.15 -35.64 -34.23
N ASP A 731 14.29 -36.33 -34.32
CA ASP A 731 14.46 -37.62 -35.01
C ASP A 731 13.48 -38.69 -34.48
N ASP A 732 12.75 -39.35 -35.39
CA ASP A 732 11.79 -40.43 -35.09
C ASP A 732 12.38 -41.58 -34.24
N ALA A 733 13.70 -41.79 -34.31
CA ALA A 733 14.43 -42.74 -33.49
C ALA A 733 14.42 -42.42 -31.99
N PHE A 734 14.06 -41.19 -31.59
CA PHE A 734 13.75 -40.84 -30.20
C PHE A 734 12.48 -41.55 -29.73
N LEU A 735 11.37 -41.36 -30.46
CA LEU A 735 10.00 -41.65 -30.03
C LEU A 735 9.64 -43.15 -30.07
N THR A 736 10.26 -43.91 -30.97
CA THR A 736 9.86 -45.30 -31.32
C THR A 736 10.05 -46.37 -30.23
N LYS A 737 10.32 -46.01 -28.97
CA LYS A 737 10.72 -46.99 -27.94
C LYS A 737 10.26 -46.75 -26.49
N GLN A 738 9.16 -46.02 -26.26
CA GLN A 738 8.48 -46.00 -24.94
C GLN A 738 7.18 -46.80 -24.99
N LYS A 739 7.14 -47.94 -24.28
CA LYS A 739 5.96 -48.82 -24.18
C LYS A 739 5.75 -49.38 -22.77
N SER A 740 5.10 -48.58 -21.92
CA SER A 740 4.10 -49.05 -20.94
C SER A 740 3.26 -47.82 -20.54
N LEU A 741 1.92 -47.90 -20.64
CA LEU A 741 1.09 -46.74 -20.27
C LEU A 741 1.19 -46.43 -18.76
N GLU A 742 1.39 -47.45 -17.94
CA GLU A 742 1.56 -47.35 -16.49
C GLU A 742 2.70 -46.39 -16.07
N GLN A 743 3.89 -46.51 -16.68
CA GLN A 743 5.03 -45.63 -16.37
C GLN A 743 4.89 -44.23 -16.97
N ILE A 744 4.12 -44.13 -18.07
CA ILE A 744 3.84 -42.91 -18.82
C ILE A 744 2.84 -41.99 -18.08
N VAL A 745 1.99 -42.53 -17.19
CA VAL A 745 1.06 -41.71 -16.38
C VAL A 745 1.69 -41.17 -15.09
N GLN A 746 2.75 -41.80 -14.59
CA GLN A 746 3.36 -41.55 -13.28
C GLN A 746 4.61 -40.64 -13.29
N SER A 747 5.02 -40.14 -14.45
CA SER A 747 5.94 -38.99 -14.57
C SER A 747 5.82 -38.42 -15.98
N GLY A 748 6.01 -37.10 -16.15
CA GLY A 748 5.98 -36.47 -17.48
C GLY A 748 6.90 -37.24 -18.43
N TRP A 749 6.43 -37.56 -19.65
CA TRP A 749 6.84 -38.75 -20.43
C TRP A 749 8.34 -38.94 -20.66
N MET A 750 9.13 -37.87 -20.54
CA MET A 750 10.59 -37.92 -20.59
C MET A 750 11.27 -38.58 -19.37
N GLY A 751 10.57 -38.78 -18.25
CA GLY A 751 11.11 -39.49 -17.07
C GLY A 751 11.56 -40.93 -17.35
N GLY A 752 10.98 -41.56 -18.39
CA GLY A 752 11.37 -42.87 -18.90
C GLY A 752 12.34 -42.84 -20.10
N MET A 753 12.98 -41.71 -20.43
CA MET A 753 13.95 -41.65 -21.53
C MET A 753 15.37 -42.11 -21.12
N GLU A 754 16.07 -42.75 -22.06
CA GLU A 754 17.49 -43.04 -21.92
C GLU A 754 18.28 -41.72 -21.72
N HIS A 755 19.07 -41.64 -20.64
CA HIS A 755 19.83 -40.42 -20.28
C HIS A 755 20.76 -39.89 -21.40
N GLN A 756 21.18 -40.75 -22.34
CA GLN A 756 21.94 -40.34 -23.52
C GLN A 756 21.08 -39.62 -24.57
N LYS A 757 19.80 -39.99 -24.73
CA LYS A 757 18.84 -39.27 -25.58
C LYS A 757 18.55 -37.88 -25.02
N LEU A 758 18.28 -37.78 -23.71
CA LEU A 758 18.08 -36.51 -23.03
C LEU A 758 19.27 -35.55 -23.23
N LYS A 759 20.51 -36.06 -23.18
CA LYS A 759 21.72 -35.27 -23.45
C LYS A 759 21.79 -34.70 -24.87
N THR A 760 21.40 -35.45 -25.90
CA THR A 760 21.35 -34.94 -27.28
C THR A 760 20.29 -33.86 -27.44
N LEU A 761 19.08 -34.09 -26.92
CA LEU A 761 17.97 -33.12 -26.94
C LEU A 761 18.33 -31.83 -26.16
N TRP A 762 19.05 -31.97 -25.04
CA TRP A 762 19.54 -30.86 -24.23
C TRP A 762 20.63 -30.06 -24.93
N ALA A 763 21.55 -30.70 -25.66
CA ALA A 763 22.54 -29.99 -26.46
C ALA A 763 21.86 -29.19 -27.58
N GLN A 764 20.94 -29.82 -28.31
CA GLN A 764 20.16 -29.20 -29.37
C GLN A 764 19.29 -28.02 -28.89
N SER A 765 18.77 -28.08 -27.66
CA SER A 765 17.98 -26.97 -27.09
C SER A 765 18.79 -25.70 -26.82
N GLU A 766 20.12 -25.77 -26.69
CA GLU A 766 20.97 -24.58 -26.59
C GLU A 766 21.04 -23.84 -27.93
N ASP A 767 21.40 -24.54 -29.02
CA ASP A 767 21.49 -23.94 -30.36
C ASP A 767 20.14 -23.35 -30.81
N ALA A 768 19.04 -24.04 -30.50
CA ALA A 768 17.69 -23.56 -30.75
C ALA A 768 17.33 -22.35 -29.88
N TRP A 769 17.66 -22.35 -28.59
CA TRP A 769 17.40 -21.22 -27.70
C TRP A 769 18.16 -19.97 -28.14
N GLN A 770 19.46 -20.09 -28.44
CA GLN A 770 20.26 -18.97 -28.95
C GLN A 770 19.69 -18.41 -30.25
N ALA A 771 19.26 -19.27 -31.19
CA ALA A 771 18.63 -18.83 -32.43
C ALA A 771 17.33 -18.03 -32.19
N LEU A 772 16.48 -18.45 -31.24
CA LEU A 772 15.24 -17.74 -30.90
C LEU A 772 15.49 -16.41 -30.15
N VAL A 773 16.48 -16.37 -29.24
CA VAL A 773 16.83 -15.14 -28.51
C VAL A 773 17.44 -14.08 -29.43
N ASN A 774 18.24 -14.50 -30.42
CA ASN A 774 18.81 -13.59 -31.43
C ASN A 774 17.77 -12.93 -32.36
N GLU A 775 16.53 -13.42 -32.41
CA GLU A 775 15.43 -12.82 -33.18
C GLU A 775 14.70 -11.70 -32.40
N LEU A 776 15.10 -11.43 -31.16
CA LEU A 776 14.71 -10.26 -30.38
C LEU A 776 15.82 -9.20 -30.46
N PRO A 777 15.56 -7.96 -30.90
CA PRO A 777 16.58 -6.93 -30.97
C PRO A 777 17.04 -6.53 -29.55
N GLU A 778 18.33 -6.21 -29.38
CA GLU A 778 18.86 -5.78 -28.09
C GLU A 778 18.26 -4.46 -27.63
N ASP A 779 18.47 -3.37 -28.39
CA ASP A 779 17.99 -2.03 -28.03
C ASP A 779 17.89 -1.13 -29.29
N ASP A 780 16.72 -1.10 -29.93
CA ASP A 780 16.37 -0.07 -30.91
C ASP A 780 15.62 1.05 -30.19
N GLY A 781 16.02 2.32 -30.43
CA GLY A 781 15.50 3.50 -29.73
C GLY A 781 14.04 3.89 -30.03
N ALA A 782 13.22 2.95 -30.48
CA ALA A 782 11.78 3.07 -30.66
C ALA A 782 11.08 1.87 -29.99
N GLU A 783 9.98 2.12 -29.26
CA GLU A 783 9.13 1.09 -28.66
C GLU A 783 8.43 0.24 -29.74
N SER A 784 9.19 -0.66 -30.38
CA SER A 784 8.67 -1.59 -31.39
C SER A 784 8.49 -2.97 -30.76
N ASP A 785 7.22 -3.39 -30.64
CA ASP A 785 6.90 -4.72 -30.12
C ASP A 785 7.41 -5.81 -31.07
N ARG A 786 8.07 -6.81 -30.48
CA ARG A 786 8.67 -7.97 -31.13
C ARG A 786 8.15 -9.26 -30.50
N VAL A 787 7.19 -9.88 -31.18
CA VAL A 787 6.67 -11.21 -30.88
C VAL A 787 7.26 -12.21 -31.88
N VAL A 788 8.01 -13.18 -31.37
CA VAL A 788 8.53 -14.34 -32.11
C VAL A 788 7.70 -15.57 -31.73
N VAL A 789 7.20 -16.30 -32.72
CA VAL A 789 6.48 -17.57 -32.49
C VAL A 789 7.42 -18.72 -32.87
N ALA A 790 7.68 -19.64 -31.95
CA ALA A 790 8.49 -20.83 -32.17
C ALA A 790 7.60 -22.08 -32.20
N ILE A 791 7.72 -22.93 -33.22
CA ILE A 791 6.83 -24.09 -33.43
C ILE A 791 7.62 -25.38 -33.56
N GLY A 792 7.28 -26.37 -32.74
CA GLY A 792 8.01 -27.63 -32.69
C GLY A 792 7.34 -28.69 -31.82
N HIS A 793 8.04 -29.81 -31.65
CA HIS A 793 7.58 -30.93 -30.83
C HIS A 793 7.68 -30.61 -29.32
N PRO A 794 6.70 -30.99 -28.47
CA PRO A 794 6.70 -30.69 -27.03
C PRO A 794 8.06 -30.91 -26.32
N ALA A 795 8.73 -32.03 -26.58
CA ALA A 795 10.00 -32.38 -25.95
C ALA A 795 11.16 -31.37 -26.15
N ILE A 796 11.30 -30.71 -27.31
CA ILE A 796 12.34 -29.66 -27.47
C ILE A 796 11.94 -28.38 -26.72
N HIS A 797 10.64 -28.06 -26.67
CA HIS A 797 10.12 -26.93 -25.90
C HIS A 797 10.30 -27.08 -24.39
N LEU A 798 10.25 -28.30 -23.84
CA LEU A 798 10.66 -28.57 -22.44
C LEU A 798 12.13 -28.17 -22.19
N GLY A 799 13.00 -28.42 -23.18
CA GLY A 799 14.39 -27.97 -23.16
C GLY A 799 14.50 -26.44 -23.18
N LEU A 800 13.78 -25.76 -24.09
CA LEU A 800 13.77 -24.30 -24.18
C LEU A 800 13.25 -23.63 -22.89
N LEU A 801 12.21 -24.19 -22.25
CA LEU A 801 11.71 -23.71 -20.96
C LEU A 801 12.75 -23.84 -19.85
N CYS A 802 13.48 -24.97 -19.79
CA CYS A 802 14.58 -25.15 -18.85
C CYS A 802 15.74 -24.16 -19.11
N ARG A 803 16.08 -23.89 -20.39
CA ARG A 803 17.07 -22.85 -20.77
C ARG A 803 16.63 -21.45 -20.35
N CYS A 804 15.37 -21.09 -20.61
CA CYS A 804 14.74 -19.82 -20.20
C CYS A 804 14.83 -19.59 -18.68
N LEU A 805 14.63 -20.66 -17.91
CA LEU A 805 14.66 -20.65 -16.46
C LEU A 805 16.07 -20.88 -15.88
N ASN A 806 17.12 -21.03 -16.71
CA ASN A 806 18.49 -21.34 -16.28
C ASN A 806 18.60 -22.62 -15.40
N LEU A 807 17.76 -23.62 -15.72
CA LEU A 807 17.72 -24.93 -15.06
C LEU A 807 18.67 -25.93 -15.74
N THR A 808 18.99 -27.04 -15.06
CA THR A 808 19.72 -28.15 -15.69
C THR A 808 18.79 -29.08 -16.47
N MET A 809 19.37 -29.92 -17.33
CA MET A 809 18.67 -31.00 -18.04
C MET A 809 17.77 -31.87 -17.14
N ASP A 810 18.17 -32.05 -15.88
CA ASP A 810 17.49 -32.91 -14.91
C ASP A 810 16.10 -32.39 -14.52
N TYR A 811 15.80 -31.11 -14.79
CA TYR A 811 14.47 -30.50 -14.62
C TYR A 811 13.52 -30.72 -15.80
N MET A 812 14.00 -31.21 -16.96
CA MET A 812 13.14 -31.36 -18.14
C MET A 812 11.93 -32.31 -17.94
N PRO A 813 12.00 -33.38 -17.11
CA PRO A 813 10.82 -34.19 -16.75
C PRO A 813 9.84 -33.51 -15.77
N SER A 814 10.27 -32.42 -15.11
CA SER A 814 9.48 -31.67 -14.12
C SER A 814 8.48 -30.70 -14.76
N PHE A 815 8.33 -30.72 -16.09
CA PHE A 815 7.37 -29.94 -16.86
C PHE A 815 6.63 -30.86 -17.85
N HIS A 816 5.37 -30.55 -18.15
CA HIS A 816 4.58 -31.21 -19.20
C HIS A 816 4.14 -30.21 -20.27
N LEU A 817 3.87 -30.69 -21.48
CA LEU A 817 3.35 -29.93 -22.63
C LEU A 817 2.50 -30.85 -23.51
N ASP A 818 1.24 -30.47 -23.76
CA ASP A 818 0.31 -31.19 -24.64
C ASP A 818 0.47 -30.75 -26.12
N ASP A 819 0.10 -31.60 -27.08
CA ASP A 819 0.01 -31.21 -28.51
C ASP A 819 -0.95 -30.01 -28.68
N GLY A 820 -0.58 -29.04 -29.51
CA GLY A 820 -1.36 -27.81 -29.71
C GLY A 820 -1.42 -26.84 -28.50
N SER A 821 -0.73 -27.13 -27.40
CA SER A 821 -0.58 -26.20 -26.27
C SER A 821 0.35 -25.03 -26.60
N ILE A 822 0.25 -23.95 -25.83
CA ILE A 822 1.21 -22.84 -25.90
C ILE A 822 1.91 -22.58 -24.56
N SER A 823 3.11 -22.00 -24.62
CA SER A 823 3.81 -21.39 -23.47
C SER A 823 4.31 -19.99 -23.87
N VAL A 824 4.22 -19.03 -22.95
CA VAL A 824 4.50 -17.61 -23.25
C VAL A 824 5.64 -17.11 -22.37
N ILE A 825 6.68 -16.54 -23.00
CA ILE A 825 7.88 -16.02 -22.35
C ILE A 825 8.03 -14.53 -22.68
N ASP A 826 8.00 -13.67 -21.66
CA ASP A 826 8.18 -12.23 -21.79
C ASP A 826 9.60 -11.79 -21.38
N PHE A 827 10.18 -10.81 -22.09
CA PHE A 827 11.53 -10.28 -21.85
C PHE A 827 11.49 -8.77 -21.53
N PRO A 828 11.00 -8.36 -20.34
CA PRO A 828 10.84 -6.95 -19.98
C PRO A 828 12.18 -6.20 -19.82
N ASP A 829 13.27 -6.93 -19.55
CA ASP A 829 14.64 -6.38 -19.47
C ASP A 829 15.44 -6.62 -20.78
N GLY A 830 14.77 -7.03 -21.86
CA GLY A 830 15.39 -7.40 -23.13
C GLY A 830 15.94 -8.84 -23.17
N PRO A 831 16.47 -9.28 -24.34
CA PRO A 831 16.91 -10.67 -24.56
C PRO A 831 18.09 -11.14 -23.70
N LYS A 832 18.83 -10.20 -23.08
CA LYS A 832 19.91 -10.49 -22.12
C LYS A 832 19.43 -10.58 -20.67
N GLY A 833 18.16 -10.25 -20.40
CA GLY A 833 17.52 -10.46 -19.11
C GLY A 833 16.95 -11.88 -18.98
N GLY A 834 16.63 -12.28 -17.75
CA GLY A 834 15.92 -13.54 -17.51
C GLY A 834 14.51 -13.50 -18.11
N GLY A 835 14.15 -14.54 -18.86
CA GLY A 835 12.81 -14.66 -19.44
C GLY A 835 11.76 -14.97 -18.36
N ILE A 836 10.65 -14.24 -18.39
CA ILE A 836 9.53 -14.44 -17.47
C ILE A 836 8.52 -15.38 -18.13
N VAL A 837 8.33 -16.56 -17.55
CA VAL A 837 7.36 -17.55 -18.03
C VAL A 837 5.98 -17.15 -17.52
N ARG A 838 5.17 -16.60 -18.43
CA ARG A 838 3.82 -16.12 -18.14
C ARG A 838 2.81 -17.26 -17.98
N CYS A 839 2.95 -18.31 -18.79
CA CYS A 839 2.21 -19.56 -18.69
C CYS A 839 2.97 -20.71 -19.38
N THR A 840 2.68 -21.94 -18.99
CA THR A 840 3.13 -23.18 -19.65
C THR A 840 1.95 -24.14 -19.83
N ASN A 841 2.00 -24.92 -20.91
CA ASN A 841 0.96 -25.87 -21.28
C ASN A 841 -0.47 -25.27 -21.26
N TYR A 842 -0.62 -24.05 -21.77
CA TYR A 842 -1.92 -23.40 -21.86
C TYR A 842 -2.71 -24.06 -22.99
N THR A 843 -3.87 -24.64 -22.65
CA THR A 843 -4.75 -25.36 -23.60
C THR A 843 -6.16 -24.78 -23.69
N ALA A 844 -6.53 -23.78 -22.88
CA ALA A 844 -7.90 -23.28 -22.81
C ALA A 844 -8.43 -22.65 -24.12
N HIS A 845 -7.55 -22.21 -25.03
CA HIS A 845 -7.94 -21.76 -26.38
C HIS A 845 -8.51 -22.87 -27.25
N LEU A 846 -8.19 -24.14 -26.95
CA LEU A 846 -8.77 -25.31 -27.62
C LEU A 846 -10.24 -25.56 -27.21
N GLY A 847 -10.78 -24.83 -26.23
CA GLY A 847 -12.19 -24.88 -25.84
C GLY A 847 -12.62 -26.29 -25.43
N ARG A 848 -13.59 -26.88 -26.14
CA ARG A 848 -14.05 -28.27 -25.89
C ARG A 848 -13.00 -29.36 -26.15
N TRP A 849 -11.87 -29.00 -26.77
CA TRP A 849 -10.71 -29.87 -26.98
C TRP A 849 -9.54 -29.51 -26.05
N SER A 850 -9.76 -28.61 -25.08
CA SER A 850 -8.79 -28.41 -23.99
C SER A 850 -8.74 -29.67 -23.11
N VAL A 851 -7.55 -30.03 -22.66
CA VAL A 851 -7.37 -31.16 -21.75
C VAL A 851 -7.86 -30.73 -20.36
N PRO A 852 -8.66 -31.56 -19.65
CA PRO A 852 -9.11 -31.26 -18.28
C PRO A 852 -7.97 -30.89 -17.32
N ILE A 853 -8.28 -30.03 -16.34
CA ILE A 853 -7.27 -29.46 -15.44
C ILE A 853 -6.80 -30.52 -14.43
N THR A 854 -7.72 -31.32 -13.90
CA THR A 854 -7.41 -32.57 -13.17
C THR A 854 -7.58 -33.78 -14.09
N LYS A 855 -6.86 -34.87 -13.80
CA LYS A 855 -7.07 -36.18 -14.44
C LYS A 855 -8.18 -36.91 -13.69
N SER A 856 -9.11 -37.54 -14.40
CA SER A 856 -10.18 -38.34 -13.78
C SER A 856 -9.59 -39.53 -13.03
N THR A 857 -9.88 -39.63 -11.73
CA THR A 857 -9.41 -40.71 -10.85
C THR A 857 -10.18 -42.02 -11.05
N GLU A 858 -11.31 -41.99 -11.75
CA GLU A 858 -12.27 -43.11 -11.87
C GLU A 858 -11.81 -44.28 -12.77
N ASN A 859 -10.72 -44.11 -13.54
CA ASN A 859 -10.22 -45.14 -14.49
C ASN A 859 -8.96 -45.88 -14.00
N ASN A 860 -8.72 -45.97 -12.68
CA ASN A 860 -7.58 -46.70 -12.10
C ASN A 860 -7.96 -48.02 -11.39
N ASP A 861 -9.24 -48.45 -11.43
CA ASP A 861 -9.72 -49.68 -10.78
C ASP A 861 -10.02 -50.85 -11.78
N GLU A 862 -9.75 -50.68 -13.08
CA GLU A 862 -9.68 -51.81 -14.05
C GLU A 862 -8.42 -51.73 -14.93
N PHE A 863 -7.62 -52.82 -14.88
CA PHE A 863 -6.39 -53.15 -15.63
C PHE A 863 -5.06 -52.52 -15.17
#